data_AF-A0A7R8VKW3-F1
#
_entry.id   AF-A0A7R8VKW3-F1
#
_cell.length_a   1.000
_cell.length_b   1.000
_cell.length_c   1.000
_cell.angle_alpha   90.00
_cell.angle_beta   90.00
_cell.angle_gamma   90.00
#
_symmetry.space_group_name_H-M   'P 1'
#
loop_
_entity.id
_entity.type
_entity.pdbx_description
1 polymer ?
#
loop_
_entity_poly.entity_id
_entity_poly.type
_entity_poly.pdbx_seq_one_letter_code
_entity_poly.pdbx_strand_id
1 'polypeptide(L)'
;MVDELIDDQNYGHLANCVPVLSLPLLMEVVWGLSLLEYLAETIVFAPPCLIIELLDAALAKINSLEPESILEPLNKLSHSIFLRVQTLKDSDPNIKYIKLKIFSLFKTLLSYFMGANAVKLQSWTTDQLNTHAGYAMESLLQMLCNCLSSYSAPSLHEEKLVQMYDVHYSYDCSKLCQGEKVHDISTEHFIDELLSVCKSNFSAITVDKWLFWTECDSQTEPNKNLQCVLAEKMYICLDLLKLAKRRGSLVEELTQIMRSMARKPRDEDDEIREANKETIIQNVSDLNKTRKKWFKVFLNTEDLLFDESCIHCLENNMELIDFEDLKYIFEIALSVIENTSDVERCERLKFLVLNAFKLLDIKSQLLILCPFLKKHGLKSVFLTKSFNVTLTEVLNKAVAASEEEENDRVELEDVNPHLCGGRVENHLGKTTPSSPDRDSNLDLPVLSGRAQHDKRHLNVLLSDCACLCLEHAREVLWQLLLAAVTTEKRSALMVVVLNHLRCVCDLPLAESEENLITHLLRQVMGQETWTNQAETSFVQLVTSLVNHNILNSGVFVQSCLLPALNDSVRDKNWTPLLRWLNTLQKFLDGSVKFNCGVDNACLLVLLAQVLERSHWSIHSFSQHVVLVREQISGLVDLVISKIVKENKLPGSILFLYSLLADTPRDAACSIAWLTWILPICTPKEWGMLATALTTLDYSPGALFNLVSDALLLIVAATRTELLGKHEGSLMPWLEYLEYILPDLKNQPCDKALEMVKRTLHIFKELPRPAQESCGPLMMNILVELIMCVLSPSEETVRDMGLSVAALHRGEMQQVLARKLLEVWERAVALES
;
A
#
# COMPACT_ATOMS: atom_id res chain seq x y z
N MET A 1 19.95 -10.57 -63.94
CA MET A 1 19.08 -11.18 -62.92
C MET A 1 19.44 -12.64 -62.62
N VAL A 2 19.18 -13.63 -63.48
CA VAL A 2 19.58 -15.04 -63.17
C VAL A 2 21.10 -15.14 -62.99
N ASP A 3 21.89 -14.52 -63.87
CA ASP A 3 23.35 -14.52 -63.76
C ASP A 3 23.90 -13.82 -62.50
N GLU A 4 23.19 -12.82 -61.96
CA GLU A 4 23.59 -12.09 -60.73
C GLU A 4 23.12 -12.81 -59.47
N LEU A 5 21.95 -13.48 -59.53
CA LEU A 5 21.46 -14.34 -58.45
C LEU A 5 22.36 -15.55 -58.28
N ILE A 6 22.92 -16.11 -59.36
CA ILE A 6 23.89 -17.22 -59.31
C ILE A 6 25.11 -16.87 -58.45
N ASP A 7 25.50 -15.60 -58.40
CA ASP A 7 26.64 -15.12 -57.61
C ASP A 7 26.28 -14.81 -56.13
N ASP A 8 25.00 -14.84 -55.76
CA ASP A 8 24.55 -14.65 -54.37
C ASP A 8 24.81 -15.91 -53.53
N GLN A 9 25.66 -15.80 -52.49
CA GLN A 9 26.03 -16.94 -51.64
C GLN A 9 24.87 -17.53 -50.83
N ASN A 10 23.82 -16.75 -50.55
CA ASN A 10 22.68 -17.19 -49.75
C ASN A 10 21.60 -17.85 -50.63
N TYR A 11 21.41 -17.36 -51.86
CA TYR A 11 20.26 -17.75 -52.69
C TYR A 11 20.61 -18.24 -54.09
N GLY A 12 21.87 -18.18 -54.52
CA GLY A 12 22.27 -18.56 -55.88
C GLY A 12 22.09 -20.03 -56.22
N HIS A 13 22.02 -20.89 -55.20
CA HIS A 13 21.63 -22.28 -55.37
C HIS A 13 20.17 -22.44 -55.84
N LEU A 14 19.29 -21.48 -55.57
CA LEU A 14 17.89 -21.49 -56.02
C LEU A 14 17.74 -21.00 -57.47
N ALA A 15 18.65 -20.14 -57.94
CA ALA A 15 18.59 -19.54 -59.28
C ALA A 15 18.57 -20.58 -60.41
N ASN A 16 19.27 -21.71 -60.22
CA ASN A 16 19.30 -22.83 -61.15
C ASN A 16 18.21 -23.89 -60.90
N CYS A 17 17.47 -23.79 -59.79
CA CYS A 17 16.39 -24.70 -59.43
C CYS A 17 15.01 -24.19 -59.83
N VAL A 18 14.86 -22.89 -60.08
CA VAL A 18 13.58 -22.30 -60.50
C VAL A 18 13.44 -22.41 -62.02
N PRO A 19 12.41 -23.09 -62.55
CA PRO A 19 12.18 -23.15 -63.98
C PRO A 19 11.93 -21.74 -64.55
N VAL A 20 12.55 -21.41 -65.67
CA VAL A 20 12.30 -20.15 -66.37
C VAL A 20 10.88 -20.16 -66.93
N LEU A 21 9.98 -19.46 -66.24
CA LEU A 21 8.59 -19.30 -66.68
C LEU A 21 8.51 -18.18 -67.72
N SER A 22 7.77 -18.41 -68.80
CA SER A 22 7.38 -17.31 -69.70
C SER A 22 6.40 -16.38 -68.98
N LEU A 23 6.37 -15.08 -69.33
CA LEU A 23 5.45 -14.11 -68.70
C LEU A 23 3.97 -14.56 -68.73
N PRO A 24 3.42 -15.09 -69.84
CA PRO A 24 2.06 -15.61 -69.84
C PRO A 24 1.87 -16.79 -68.87
N LEU A 25 2.83 -17.73 -68.82
CA LEU A 25 2.76 -18.87 -67.91
C LEU A 25 2.89 -18.43 -66.44
N LEU A 26 3.72 -17.43 -66.15
CA LEU A 26 3.82 -16.82 -64.83
C LEU A 26 2.46 -16.25 -64.41
N MET A 27 1.76 -15.54 -65.29
CA MET A 27 0.41 -15.03 -64.99
C MET A 27 -0.60 -16.17 -64.79
N GLU A 28 -0.53 -17.26 -65.56
CA GLU A 28 -1.36 -18.45 -65.30
C GLU A 28 -1.10 -19.04 -63.90
N VAL A 29 0.17 -19.11 -63.49
CA VAL A 29 0.56 -19.59 -62.15
C VAL A 29 0.07 -18.64 -61.06
N VAL A 30 0.25 -17.32 -61.24
CA VAL A 30 -0.19 -16.32 -60.26
C VAL A 30 -1.68 -16.42 -60.02
N TRP A 31 -2.50 -16.49 -61.07
CA TRP A 31 -3.95 -16.62 -60.91
C TRP A 31 -4.35 -18.01 -60.42
N GLY A 32 -3.78 -19.08 -60.99
CA GLY A 32 -4.12 -20.46 -60.64
C GLY A 32 -3.79 -20.82 -59.19
N LEU A 33 -2.80 -20.16 -58.60
CA LEU A 33 -2.39 -20.34 -57.20
C LEU A 33 -2.86 -19.21 -56.27
N SER A 34 -3.70 -18.28 -56.75
CA SER A 34 -4.20 -17.12 -55.97
C SER A 34 -3.08 -16.24 -55.39
N LEU A 35 -1.96 -16.07 -56.10
CA LEU A 35 -0.79 -15.29 -55.68
C LEU A 35 -0.90 -13.80 -56.04
N LEU A 36 -2.12 -13.27 -56.18
CA LEU A 36 -2.35 -11.89 -56.58
C LEU A 36 -1.78 -10.88 -55.56
N GLU A 37 -1.76 -11.24 -54.27
CA GLU A 37 -1.16 -10.41 -53.21
C GLU A 37 0.35 -10.27 -53.39
N TYR A 38 1.05 -11.35 -53.75
CA TYR A 38 2.48 -11.30 -54.05
C TYR A 38 2.78 -10.51 -55.32
N LEU A 39 1.91 -10.60 -56.34
CA LEU A 39 2.04 -9.76 -57.54
C LEU A 39 1.87 -8.27 -57.20
N ALA A 40 0.87 -7.94 -56.39
CA ALA A 40 0.63 -6.58 -55.88
C ALA A 40 1.84 -6.06 -55.09
N GLU A 41 2.38 -6.84 -54.15
CA GLU A 41 3.60 -6.52 -53.42
C GLU A 41 4.80 -6.29 -54.36
N THR A 42 4.99 -7.19 -55.33
CA THR A 42 6.05 -7.07 -56.34
C THR A 42 5.91 -5.77 -57.14
N ILE A 43 4.69 -5.35 -57.49
CA ILE A 43 4.45 -4.07 -58.18
C ILE A 43 4.86 -2.87 -57.33
N VAL A 44 4.72 -2.94 -56.00
CA VAL A 44 5.10 -1.85 -55.09
C VAL A 44 6.62 -1.73 -54.95
N PHE A 45 7.34 -2.86 -54.89
CA PHE A 45 8.74 -2.86 -54.49
C PHE A 45 9.75 -3.11 -55.62
N ALA A 46 9.37 -3.81 -56.70
CA ALA A 46 10.31 -4.24 -57.73
C ALA A 46 10.86 -3.08 -58.60
N PRO A 47 11.95 -3.30 -59.35
CA PRO A 47 12.47 -2.31 -60.29
C PRO A 47 11.42 -1.85 -61.32
N PRO A 48 11.36 -0.55 -61.69
CA PRO A 48 10.23 -0.03 -62.48
C PRO A 48 10.08 -0.64 -63.88
N CYS A 49 11.18 -0.98 -64.56
CA CYS A 49 11.11 -1.59 -65.89
C CYS A 49 10.45 -3.00 -65.80
N LEU A 50 10.72 -3.77 -64.73
CA LEU A 50 10.08 -5.08 -64.49
C LEU A 50 8.59 -4.93 -64.17
N ILE A 51 8.21 -3.91 -63.40
CA ILE A 51 6.81 -3.63 -63.07
C ILE A 51 6.00 -3.39 -64.35
N ILE A 52 6.53 -2.66 -65.32
CA ILE A 52 5.85 -2.39 -66.60
C ILE A 52 5.57 -3.71 -67.34
N GLU A 53 6.57 -4.59 -67.47
CA GLU A 53 6.42 -5.88 -68.15
C GLU A 53 5.41 -6.80 -67.43
N LEU A 54 5.45 -6.85 -66.10
CA LEU A 54 4.50 -7.60 -65.28
C LEU A 54 3.07 -7.07 -65.43
N LEU A 55 2.90 -5.74 -65.45
CA LEU A 55 1.59 -5.12 -65.62
C LEU A 55 1.02 -5.33 -67.02
N ASP A 56 1.85 -5.27 -68.07
CA ASP A 56 1.43 -5.57 -69.44
C ASP A 56 0.96 -7.04 -69.55
N ALA A 57 1.70 -7.98 -68.94
CA ALA A 57 1.30 -9.39 -68.89
C ALA A 57 0.01 -9.60 -68.06
N ALA A 58 -0.11 -8.93 -66.92
CA ALA A 58 -1.30 -8.96 -66.07
C ALA A 58 -2.53 -8.41 -66.80
N LEU A 59 -2.39 -7.31 -67.56
CA LEU A 59 -3.45 -6.75 -68.39
C LEU A 59 -3.90 -7.69 -69.50
N ALA A 60 -2.96 -8.37 -70.16
CA ALA A 60 -3.29 -9.41 -71.14
C ALA A 60 -4.09 -10.56 -70.49
N LYS A 61 -3.71 -10.97 -69.27
CA LYS A 61 -4.46 -11.96 -68.50
C LYS A 61 -5.86 -11.45 -68.12
N ILE A 62 -5.99 -10.23 -67.60
CA ILE A 62 -7.27 -9.60 -67.23
C ILE A 62 -8.22 -9.54 -68.42
N ASN A 63 -7.73 -9.22 -69.62
CA ASN A 63 -8.53 -9.26 -70.85
C ASN A 63 -9.14 -10.63 -71.14
N SER A 64 -8.49 -11.72 -70.72
CA SER A 64 -8.99 -13.08 -70.92
C SER A 64 -10.00 -13.53 -69.86
N LEU A 65 -10.00 -12.92 -68.67
CA LEU A 65 -10.85 -13.32 -67.54
C LEU A 65 -12.34 -13.04 -67.74
N GLU A 66 -13.17 -13.73 -66.97
CA GLU A 66 -14.62 -13.47 -66.90
C GLU A 66 -14.90 -12.18 -66.12
N PRO A 67 -15.89 -11.36 -66.51
CA PRO A 67 -16.13 -10.05 -65.91
C PRO A 67 -16.26 -10.05 -64.38
N GLU A 68 -16.86 -11.10 -63.81
CA GLU A 68 -17.05 -11.25 -62.35
C GLU A 68 -15.72 -11.36 -61.60
N SER A 69 -14.73 -12.04 -62.18
CA SER A 69 -13.42 -12.32 -61.57
C SER A 69 -12.40 -11.18 -61.71
N ILE A 70 -12.75 -10.11 -62.44
CA ILE A 70 -11.80 -9.05 -62.80
C ILE A 70 -11.69 -7.96 -61.71
N LEU A 71 -12.74 -7.74 -60.93
CA LEU A 71 -12.83 -6.56 -60.05
C LEU A 71 -11.79 -6.53 -58.93
N GLU A 72 -11.47 -7.68 -58.33
CA GLU A 72 -10.44 -7.79 -57.29
C GLU A 72 -9.03 -7.52 -57.86
N PRO A 73 -8.58 -8.18 -58.95
CA PRO A 73 -7.34 -7.83 -59.64
C PRO A 73 -7.22 -6.36 -59.99
N LEU A 74 -8.28 -5.75 -60.55
CA LEU A 74 -8.24 -4.33 -60.92
C LEU A 74 -7.96 -3.44 -59.71
N ASN A 75 -8.62 -3.69 -58.58
CA ASN A 75 -8.43 -2.93 -57.36
C ASN A 75 -7.01 -3.08 -56.81
N LYS A 76 -6.58 -4.32 -56.59
CA LYS A 76 -5.26 -4.64 -56.01
C LYS A 76 -4.12 -4.07 -56.87
N LEU A 77 -4.16 -4.30 -58.18
CA LEU A 77 -3.10 -3.83 -59.09
C LEU A 77 -3.07 -2.31 -59.21
N SER A 78 -4.24 -1.66 -59.31
CA SER A 78 -4.32 -0.20 -59.42
C SER A 78 -3.85 0.50 -58.15
N HIS A 79 -4.23 0.01 -56.97
CA HIS A 79 -3.73 0.54 -55.70
C HIS A 79 -2.22 0.33 -55.55
N SER A 80 -1.70 -0.84 -55.95
CA SER A 80 -0.26 -1.13 -55.93
C SER A 80 0.54 -0.21 -56.86
N ILE A 81 0.01 0.07 -58.06
CA ILE A 81 0.57 1.07 -58.98
C ILE A 81 0.61 2.44 -58.31
N PHE A 82 -0.48 2.85 -57.67
CA PHE A 82 -0.55 4.14 -56.99
C PHE A 82 0.52 4.27 -55.90
N LEU A 83 0.64 3.26 -55.03
CA LEU A 83 1.68 3.19 -54.00
C LEU A 83 3.08 3.23 -54.62
N ARG A 84 3.32 2.48 -55.70
CA ARG A 84 4.62 2.51 -56.39
C ARG A 84 4.96 3.92 -56.83
N VAL A 85 4.03 4.64 -57.46
CA VAL A 85 4.27 6.00 -57.97
C VAL A 85 4.60 6.97 -56.82
N GLN A 86 4.04 6.79 -55.63
CA GLN A 86 4.40 7.59 -54.45
C GLN A 86 5.85 7.35 -53.99
N THR A 87 6.37 6.14 -54.17
CA THR A 87 7.76 5.78 -53.76
C THR A 87 8.83 6.13 -54.80
N LEU A 88 8.44 6.39 -56.05
CA LEU A 88 9.34 6.74 -57.14
C LEU A 88 9.95 8.15 -56.95
N LYS A 89 11.24 8.18 -56.56
CA LYS A 89 12.02 9.41 -56.32
C LYS A 89 12.39 10.13 -57.62
N ASP A 90 12.15 11.43 -57.72
CA ASP A 90 12.40 12.25 -58.92
C ASP A 90 13.90 12.42 -59.32
N SER A 91 14.82 11.73 -58.65
CA SER A 91 16.26 11.81 -58.91
C SER A 91 16.72 11.09 -60.18
N ASP A 92 15.97 10.12 -60.69
CA ASP A 92 16.32 9.39 -61.92
C ASP A 92 15.76 10.10 -63.17
N PRO A 93 16.60 10.48 -64.16
CA PRO A 93 16.14 11.16 -65.37
C PRO A 93 15.11 10.36 -66.20
N ASN A 94 15.12 9.02 -66.11
CA ASN A 94 14.17 8.17 -66.81
C ASN A 94 12.81 8.06 -66.11
N ILE A 95 12.69 8.56 -64.88
CA ILE A 95 11.51 8.32 -64.05
C ILE A 95 10.26 8.99 -64.59
N LYS A 96 10.40 10.11 -65.30
CA LYS A 96 9.27 10.80 -65.93
C LYS A 96 8.60 9.92 -66.98
N TYR A 97 9.40 9.23 -67.78
CA TYR A 97 8.89 8.30 -68.79
C TYR A 97 8.26 7.07 -68.13
N ILE A 98 8.92 6.50 -67.11
CA ILE A 98 8.39 5.38 -66.34
C ILE A 98 7.03 5.74 -65.73
N LYS A 99 6.90 6.92 -65.10
CA LYS A 99 5.63 7.42 -64.56
C LYS A 99 4.57 7.59 -65.65
N LEU A 100 4.94 8.09 -66.85
CA LEU A 100 4.03 8.19 -67.99
C LEU A 100 3.50 6.82 -68.45
N LYS A 101 4.38 5.83 -68.61
CA LYS A 101 3.99 4.47 -69.00
C LYS A 101 3.13 3.80 -67.92
N ILE A 102 3.53 3.87 -66.65
CA ILE A 102 2.74 3.36 -65.52
C ILE A 102 1.37 4.04 -65.47
N PHE A 103 1.28 5.34 -65.71
CA PHE A 103 0.01 6.06 -65.76
C PHE A 103 -0.89 5.59 -66.91
N SER A 104 -0.32 5.28 -68.08
CA SER A 104 -1.09 4.70 -69.18
C SER A 104 -1.66 3.31 -68.85
N LEU A 105 -0.89 2.49 -68.12
CA LEU A 105 -1.34 1.17 -67.65
C LEU A 105 -2.44 1.32 -66.59
N PHE A 106 -2.26 2.26 -65.66
CA PHE A 106 -3.27 2.61 -64.67
C PHE A 106 -4.58 3.05 -65.31
N LYS A 107 -4.52 3.96 -66.30
CA LYS A 107 -5.69 4.35 -67.12
C LYS A 107 -6.36 3.17 -67.80
N THR A 108 -5.57 2.24 -68.33
CA THR A 108 -6.08 1.04 -68.99
C THR A 108 -6.82 0.15 -67.98
N LEU A 109 -6.26 -0.07 -66.78
CA LEU A 109 -6.94 -0.77 -65.69
C LEU A 109 -8.25 -0.08 -65.29
N LEU A 110 -8.24 1.25 -65.14
CA LEU A 110 -9.45 2.00 -64.79
C LEU A 110 -10.53 1.95 -65.88
N SER A 111 -10.14 1.84 -67.16
CA SER A 111 -11.09 1.76 -68.27
C SER A 111 -11.99 0.52 -68.23
N TYR A 112 -11.60 -0.54 -67.52
CA TYR A 112 -12.47 -1.71 -67.32
C TYR A 112 -13.72 -1.38 -66.50
N PHE A 113 -13.64 -0.42 -65.57
CA PHE A 113 -14.82 0.09 -64.86
C PHE A 113 -15.75 0.91 -65.77
N MET A 114 -15.27 1.36 -66.94
CA MET A 114 -16.03 2.14 -67.92
C MET A 114 -16.59 1.29 -69.07
N GLY A 115 -16.48 -0.05 -68.98
CA GLY A 115 -17.04 -0.97 -69.97
C GLY A 115 -16.07 -1.44 -71.06
N ALA A 116 -14.76 -1.46 -70.80
CA ALA A 116 -13.78 -2.03 -71.75
C ALA A 116 -14.09 -3.49 -72.16
N ASN A 117 -14.87 -4.22 -71.35
CA ASN A 117 -15.35 -5.57 -71.63
C ASN A 117 -16.80 -5.62 -72.14
N ALA A 118 -17.32 -4.54 -72.73
CA ALA A 118 -18.72 -4.46 -73.19
C ALA A 118 -19.14 -5.66 -74.06
N VAL A 119 -18.23 -6.20 -74.90
CA VAL A 119 -18.51 -7.38 -75.74
C VAL A 119 -18.85 -8.63 -74.91
N LYS A 120 -18.11 -8.88 -73.81
CA LYS A 120 -18.39 -10.02 -72.92
C LYS A 120 -19.69 -9.83 -72.12
N LEU A 121 -20.06 -8.58 -71.86
CA LEU A 121 -21.26 -8.21 -71.12
C LEU A 121 -22.54 -8.23 -71.97
N GLN A 122 -22.46 -8.33 -73.30
CA GLN A 122 -23.63 -8.31 -74.19
C GLN A 122 -24.59 -9.50 -73.98
N SER A 123 -24.10 -10.61 -73.44
CA SER A 123 -24.91 -11.80 -73.15
C SER A 123 -25.64 -11.75 -71.81
N TRP A 124 -25.36 -10.76 -70.97
CA TRP A 124 -25.88 -10.69 -69.61
C TRP A 124 -27.28 -10.11 -69.56
N THR A 125 -28.07 -10.58 -68.59
CA THR A 125 -29.38 -9.98 -68.30
C THR A 125 -29.22 -8.59 -67.68
N THR A 126 -30.28 -7.78 -67.70
CA THR A 126 -30.30 -6.48 -67.04
C THR A 126 -29.95 -6.59 -65.55
N ASP A 127 -30.43 -7.64 -64.87
CA ASP A 127 -30.15 -7.87 -63.45
C ASP A 127 -28.68 -8.20 -63.22
N GLN A 128 -28.08 -9.07 -64.04
CA GLN A 128 -26.64 -9.38 -63.97
C GLN A 128 -25.79 -8.12 -64.20
N LEU A 129 -26.16 -7.30 -65.19
CA LEU A 129 -25.49 -6.02 -65.47
C LEU A 129 -25.61 -5.04 -64.30
N ASN A 130 -26.79 -4.94 -63.68
CA ASN A 130 -27.01 -4.06 -62.53
C ASN A 130 -26.26 -4.56 -61.29
N THR A 131 -26.29 -5.85 -61.00
CA THR A 131 -25.54 -6.47 -59.89
C THR A 131 -24.04 -6.23 -60.06
N HIS A 132 -23.50 -6.50 -61.24
CA HIS A 132 -22.08 -6.26 -61.52
C HIS A 132 -21.70 -4.79 -61.48
N ALA A 133 -22.56 -3.88 -61.95
CA ALA A 133 -22.33 -2.45 -61.80
C ALA A 133 -22.20 -2.03 -60.33
N GLY A 134 -22.97 -2.68 -59.44
CA GLY A 134 -22.88 -2.47 -57.99
C GLY A 134 -21.55 -2.95 -57.41
N TYR A 135 -21.12 -4.19 -57.74
CA TYR A 135 -19.82 -4.70 -57.30
C TYR A 135 -18.64 -3.92 -57.88
N ALA A 136 -18.76 -3.49 -59.13
CA ALA A 136 -17.77 -2.62 -59.76
C ALA A 136 -17.66 -1.27 -59.03
N MET A 137 -18.80 -0.70 -58.63
CA MET A 137 -18.82 0.53 -57.82
C MET A 137 -18.19 0.32 -56.45
N GLU A 138 -18.47 -0.80 -55.80
CA GLU A 138 -17.91 -1.16 -54.49
C GLU A 138 -16.38 -1.26 -54.57
N SER A 139 -15.88 -1.97 -55.59
CA SER A 139 -14.45 -2.10 -55.85
C SER A 139 -13.81 -0.74 -56.19
N LEU A 140 -14.47 0.09 -57.00
CA LEU A 140 -13.99 1.43 -57.34
C LEU A 140 -13.91 2.37 -56.13
N LEU A 141 -14.92 2.35 -55.26
CA LEU A 141 -14.93 3.09 -54.00
C LEU A 141 -13.84 2.61 -53.04
N GLN A 142 -13.66 1.29 -52.91
CA GLN A 142 -12.60 0.72 -52.09
C GLN A 142 -11.21 1.16 -52.57
N MET A 143 -10.98 1.09 -53.89
CA MET A 143 -9.74 1.56 -54.51
C MET A 143 -9.52 3.05 -54.26
N LEU A 144 -10.55 3.88 -54.42
CA LEU A 144 -10.48 5.31 -54.13
C LEU A 144 -10.12 5.58 -52.66
N CYS A 145 -10.79 4.93 -51.73
CA CYS A 145 -10.55 5.09 -50.31
C CYS A 145 -9.11 4.61 -49.94
N ASN A 146 -8.61 3.52 -50.52
CA ASN A 146 -7.23 3.05 -50.34
C ASN A 146 -6.19 4.06 -50.85
N CYS A 147 -6.38 4.57 -52.07
CA CYS A 147 -5.48 5.58 -52.67
C CYS A 147 -5.50 6.90 -51.89
N LEU A 148 -6.68 7.40 -51.48
CA LEU A 148 -6.80 8.64 -50.70
C LEU A 148 -6.20 8.51 -49.30
N SER A 149 -6.34 7.34 -48.66
CA SER A 149 -5.71 7.07 -47.36
C SER A 149 -4.19 7.12 -47.49
N SER A 150 -3.64 6.43 -48.50
CA SER A 150 -2.21 6.41 -48.80
C SER A 150 -1.67 7.78 -49.26
N TYR A 151 -2.51 8.60 -49.88
CA TYR A 151 -2.18 9.99 -50.24
C TYR A 151 -2.12 10.90 -49.01
N SER A 152 -3.07 10.77 -48.09
CA SER A 152 -3.19 11.63 -46.91
C SER A 152 -2.16 11.30 -45.83
N ALA A 153 -1.81 10.03 -45.68
CA ALA A 153 -0.78 9.53 -44.80
C ALA A 153 0.15 8.60 -45.60
N PRO A 154 1.15 9.14 -46.32
CA PRO A 154 2.14 8.32 -47.01
C PRO A 154 2.82 7.42 -45.98
N SER A 155 2.50 6.12 -46.00
CA SER A 155 3.09 5.18 -45.08
C SER A 155 4.60 5.12 -45.36
N LEU A 156 5.40 5.21 -44.29
CA LEU A 156 6.79 4.77 -44.35
C LEU A 156 6.74 3.26 -44.54
N HIS A 157 6.84 2.80 -45.79
CA HIS A 157 6.97 1.38 -46.06
C HIS A 157 8.16 0.81 -45.28
N GLU A 158 8.02 -0.42 -44.77
CA GLU A 158 9.08 -1.07 -44.01
C GLU A 158 10.36 -1.14 -44.85
N GLU A 159 11.43 -0.46 -44.39
CA GLU A 159 12.73 -0.43 -45.08
C GLU A 159 13.27 -1.84 -45.37
N LYS A 160 12.87 -2.83 -44.56
CA LYS A 160 13.23 -4.24 -44.74
C LYS A 160 12.71 -4.85 -46.04
N LEU A 161 11.47 -4.55 -46.43
CA LEU A 161 10.91 -5.07 -47.68
C LEU A 161 11.59 -4.44 -48.89
N VAL A 162 11.86 -3.13 -48.83
CA VAL A 162 12.58 -2.44 -49.91
C VAL A 162 13.94 -3.08 -50.18
N GLN A 163 14.68 -3.49 -49.14
CA GLN A 163 15.96 -4.18 -49.29
C GLN A 163 15.83 -5.57 -49.92
N MET A 164 14.75 -6.31 -49.63
CA MET A 164 14.54 -7.65 -50.19
C MET A 164 14.28 -7.63 -51.70
N TYR A 165 13.67 -6.53 -52.19
CA TYR A 165 13.34 -6.33 -53.60
C TYR A 165 14.33 -5.42 -54.35
N ASP A 166 15.40 -4.96 -53.70
CA ASP A 166 16.45 -4.13 -54.30
C ASP A 166 17.36 -4.99 -55.20
N VAL A 167 16.81 -5.39 -56.33
CA VAL A 167 17.54 -6.12 -57.38
C VAL A 167 18.12 -5.09 -58.34
N HIS A 168 19.45 -5.03 -58.42
CA HIS A 168 20.14 -4.24 -59.43
C HIS A 168 19.82 -4.77 -60.83
N TYR A 169 18.86 -4.13 -61.48
CA TYR A 169 18.40 -4.51 -62.81
C TYR A 169 19.00 -3.54 -63.83
N SER A 170 20.03 -3.97 -64.56
CA SER A 170 20.75 -3.16 -65.57
C SER A 170 19.97 -2.97 -66.88
N TYR A 171 18.65 -2.79 -66.78
CA TYR A 171 17.81 -2.67 -67.96
C TYR A 171 17.85 -1.26 -68.51
N ASP A 172 18.15 -1.18 -69.80
CA ASP A 172 18.18 0.07 -70.54
C ASP A 172 16.75 0.56 -70.80
N CYS A 173 16.19 1.24 -69.80
CA CYS A 173 14.85 1.82 -69.85
C CYS A 173 14.74 2.89 -70.98
N SER A 174 15.84 3.30 -71.63
CA SER A 174 15.81 4.20 -72.80
C SER A 174 15.14 3.58 -74.03
N LYS A 175 15.11 2.25 -74.15
CA LYS A 175 14.43 1.55 -75.26
C LYS A 175 12.91 1.71 -75.24
N LEU A 176 12.34 1.93 -74.05
CA LEU A 176 10.92 2.23 -73.92
C LEU A 176 10.62 3.65 -74.43
N CYS A 177 11.60 4.56 -74.41
CA CYS A 177 11.40 6.01 -74.50
C CYS A 177 11.40 6.62 -75.92
N GLN A 178 11.30 5.84 -77.00
CA GLN A 178 11.48 6.39 -78.35
C GLN A 178 10.22 7.11 -78.88
N GLY A 179 10.14 8.44 -78.71
CA GLY A 179 9.36 9.32 -79.61
C GLY A 179 8.31 10.25 -78.99
N GLU A 180 8.00 10.18 -77.70
CA GLU A 180 6.95 11.00 -77.07
C GLU A 180 7.50 12.19 -76.27
N LYS A 181 6.84 13.35 -76.38
CA LYS A 181 7.11 14.50 -75.51
C LYS A 181 6.61 14.15 -74.10
N VAL A 182 7.55 13.96 -73.17
CA VAL A 182 7.23 13.53 -71.80
C VAL A 182 6.71 14.72 -71.00
N HIS A 183 5.42 14.68 -70.66
CA HIS A 183 4.84 15.55 -69.63
C HIS A 183 5.15 14.99 -68.24
N ASP A 184 5.35 15.88 -67.27
CA ASP A 184 5.63 15.48 -65.90
C ASP A 184 4.37 14.94 -65.23
N ILE A 185 4.35 13.65 -64.90
CA ILE A 185 3.20 13.00 -64.26
C ILE A 185 3.46 12.92 -62.76
N SER A 186 2.72 13.72 -61.99
CA SER A 186 2.69 13.63 -60.54
C SER A 186 1.63 12.62 -60.04
N THR A 187 1.73 12.23 -58.77
CA THR A 187 0.72 11.40 -58.06
C THR A 187 -0.69 12.00 -58.11
N GLU A 188 -0.78 13.32 -58.20
CA GLU A 188 -2.03 14.06 -58.37
C GLU A 188 -2.80 13.65 -59.63
N HIS A 189 -2.10 13.41 -60.74
CA HIS A 189 -2.72 12.99 -61.99
C HIS A 189 -3.36 11.60 -61.87
N PHE A 190 -2.77 10.70 -61.07
CA PHE A 190 -3.35 9.38 -60.79
C PHE A 190 -4.66 9.51 -59.98
N ILE A 191 -4.67 10.38 -58.96
CA ILE A 191 -5.90 10.66 -58.21
C ILE A 191 -6.94 11.33 -59.11
N ASP A 192 -6.57 12.31 -59.92
CA ASP A 192 -7.52 13.02 -60.81
C ASP A 192 -8.15 12.08 -61.83
N GLU A 193 -7.36 11.15 -62.39
CA GLU A 193 -7.88 10.12 -63.30
C GLU A 193 -8.85 9.17 -62.59
N LEU A 194 -8.48 8.70 -61.39
CA LEU A 194 -9.35 7.84 -60.58
C LEU A 194 -10.66 8.55 -60.23
N LEU A 195 -10.58 9.80 -59.78
CA LEU A 195 -11.76 10.60 -59.47
C LEU A 195 -12.62 10.86 -60.73
N SER A 196 -12.01 11.02 -61.90
CA SER A 196 -12.70 11.18 -63.18
C SER A 196 -13.53 9.93 -63.51
N VAL A 197 -12.91 8.74 -63.40
CA VAL A 197 -13.58 7.46 -63.62
C VAL A 197 -14.69 7.22 -62.59
N CYS A 198 -14.45 7.57 -61.32
CA CYS A 198 -15.47 7.61 -60.28
C CYS A 198 -16.64 8.50 -60.67
N LYS A 199 -16.40 9.76 -61.05
CA LYS A 199 -17.43 10.72 -61.44
C LYS A 199 -18.30 10.18 -62.58
N SER A 200 -17.67 9.63 -63.62
CA SER A 200 -18.41 9.05 -64.75
C SER A 200 -19.28 7.87 -64.32
N ASN A 201 -18.75 6.99 -63.47
CA ASN A 201 -19.50 5.85 -62.93
C ASN A 201 -20.67 6.29 -62.03
N PHE A 202 -20.46 7.23 -61.11
CA PHE A 202 -21.54 7.73 -60.25
C PHE A 202 -22.62 8.46 -61.05
N SER A 203 -22.24 9.21 -62.08
CA SER A 203 -23.20 9.90 -62.95
C SER A 203 -24.07 8.93 -63.77
N ALA A 204 -23.63 7.68 -63.92
CA ALA A 204 -24.37 6.61 -64.60
C ALA A 204 -25.32 5.82 -63.68
N ILE A 205 -25.36 6.15 -62.38
CA ILE A 205 -26.29 5.55 -61.41
C ILE A 205 -27.66 6.20 -61.59
N THR A 206 -28.64 5.40 -62.02
CA THR A 206 -30.05 5.81 -62.01
C THR A 206 -30.70 5.42 -60.69
N VAL A 207 -31.85 6.02 -60.38
CA VAL A 207 -32.64 5.66 -59.19
C VAL A 207 -32.99 4.17 -59.20
N ASP A 208 -33.33 3.60 -60.35
CA ASP A 208 -33.67 2.18 -60.49
C ASP A 208 -32.50 1.27 -60.13
N LYS A 209 -31.28 1.59 -60.59
CA LYS A 209 -30.06 0.84 -60.23
C LYS A 209 -29.77 0.93 -58.73
N TRP A 210 -29.89 2.14 -58.18
CA TRP A 210 -29.65 2.38 -56.76
C TRP A 210 -30.63 1.61 -55.88
N LEU A 211 -31.92 1.57 -56.24
CA LEU A 211 -32.94 0.80 -55.54
C LEU A 211 -32.75 -0.71 -55.72
N PHE A 212 -32.38 -1.17 -56.91
CA PHE A 212 -32.10 -2.59 -57.15
C PHE A 212 -31.02 -3.13 -56.20
N TRP A 213 -29.98 -2.35 -55.89
CA TRP A 213 -28.93 -2.74 -54.95
C TRP A 213 -29.38 -2.93 -53.49
N THR A 214 -30.62 -2.61 -53.13
CA THR A 214 -31.16 -2.98 -51.80
C THR A 214 -31.46 -4.47 -51.68
N GLU A 215 -31.63 -5.15 -52.81
CA GLU A 215 -31.95 -6.58 -52.90
C GLU A 215 -30.72 -7.45 -53.16
N CYS A 216 -29.56 -6.84 -53.44
CA CYS A 216 -28.30 -7.55 -53.62
C CYS A 216 -27.53 -7.60 -52.30
N ASP A 217 -26.98 -8.77 -51.96
CA ASP A 217 -26.05 -8.91 -50.84
C ASP A 217 -24.66 -8.35 -51.23
N SER A 218 -23.94 -7.76 -50.26
CA SER A 218 -22.55 -7.39 -50.49
C SER A 218 -21.64 -8.62 -50.45
N GLN A 219 -20.62 -8.63 -51.32
CA GLN A 219 -19.57 -9.66 -51.30
C GLN A 219 -18.62 -9.51 -50.11
N THR A 220 -18.44 -8.28 -49.60
CA THR A 220 -17.51 -7.99 -48.51
C THR A 220 -18.17 -8.05 -47.14
N GLU A 221 -19.45 -7.67 -47.05
CA GLU A 221 -20.22 -7.62 -45.81
C GLU A 221 -21.56 -8.38 -45.97
N PRO A 222 -21.58 -9.72 -45.79
CA PRO A 222 -22.73 -10.55 -46.15
C PRO A 222 -24.02 -10.26 -45.36
N ASN A 223 -23.93 -9.50 -44.26
CA ASN A 223 -25.08 -9.10 -43.45
C ASN A 223 -25.69 -7.76 -43.89
N LYS A 224 -25.14 -7.11 -44.92
CA LYS A 224 -25.62 -5.84 -45.45
C LYS A 224 -25.95 -5.97 -46.94
N ASN A 225 -27.00 -5.27 -47.36
CA ASN A 225 -27.23 -5.10 -48.78
C ASN A 225 -26.17 -4.18 -49.40
N LEU A 226 -25.96 -4.35 -50.70
CA LEU A 226 -24.94 -3.65 -51.48
C LEU A 226 -25.14 -2.14 -51.44
N GLN A 227 -26.39 -1.65 -51.50
CA GLN A 227 -26.69 -0.23 -51.40
C GLN A 227 -26.15 0.40 -50.10
N CYS A 228 -26.34 -0.27 -48.95
CA CYS A 228 -25.84 0.22 -47.67
C CYS A 228 -24.32 0.31 -47.65
N VAL A 229 -23.64 -0.75 -48.11
CA VAL A 229 -22.17 -0.79 -48.16
C VAL A 229 -21.62 0.33 -49.06
N LEU A 230 -22.24 0.56 -50.21
CA LEU A 230 -21.86 1.65 -51.12
C LEU A 230 -22.06 3.02 -50.47
N ALA A 231 -23.21 3.25 -49.82
CA ALA A 231 -23.50 4.51 -49.14
C ALA A 231 -22.49 4.80 -48.01
N GLU A 232 -22.10 3.78 -47.25
CA GLU A 232 -21.10 3.87 -46.19
C GLU A 232 -19.70 4.15 -46.74
N LYS A 233 -19.27 3.44 -47.80
CA LYS A 233 -17.97 3.70 -48.46
C LYS A 233 -17.92 5.09 -49.09
N MET A 234 -19.02 5.58 -49.65
CA MET A 234 -19.11 6.97 -50.14
C MET A 234 -18.90 7.98 -49.01
N TYR A 235 -19.48 7.73 -47.82
CA TYR A 235 -19.25 8.58 -46.65
C TYR A 235 -17.78 8.58 -46.22
N ILE A 236 -17.13 7.42 -46.16
CA ILE A 236 -15.70 7.30 -45.82
C ILE A 236 -14.85 8.06 -46.84
N CYS A 237 -15.11 7.87 -48.13
CA CYS A 237 -14.38 8.55 -49.19
C CYS A 237 -14.61 10.08 -49.15
N LEU A 238 -15.80 10.58 -48.75
CA LEU A 238 -16.04 12.01 -48.50
C LEU A 238 -15.15 12.56 -47.39
N ASP A 239 -14.97 11.83 -46.28
CA ASP A 239 -14.10 12.25 -45.19
C ASP A 239 -12.62 12.19 -45.58
N LEU A 240 -12.20 11.16 -46.32
CA LEU A 240 -10.85 11.06 -46.87
C LEU A 240 -10.54 12.19 -47.88
N LEU A 241 -11.50 12.57 -48.73
CA LEU A 241 -11.35 13.72 -49.63
C LEU A 241 -11.14 15.03 -48.88
N LYS A 242 -11.85 15.25 -47.76
CA LYS A 242 -11.64 16.42 -46.89
C LYS A 242 -10.25 16.39 -46.25
N LEU A 243 -9.82 15.22 -45.75
CA LEU A 243 -8.50 15.03 -45.11
C LEU A 243 -7.34 15.25 -46.08
N ALA A 244 -7.50 14.80 -47.33
CA ALA A 244 -6.52 15.01 -48.41
C ALA A 244 -6.36 16.49 -48.82
N LYS A 245 -7.23 17.39 -48.32
CA LYS A 245 -7.23 18.85 -48.58
C LYS A 245 -7.21 19.23 -50.07
N ARG A 246 -7.63 18.33 -50.98
CA ARG A 246 -7.66 18.63 -52.41
C ARG A 246 -8.79 19.59 -52.73
N ARG A 247 -8.53 20.49 -53.67
CA ARG A 247 -9.51 21.45 -54.20
C ARG A 247 -9.49 21.36 -55.72
N GLY A 248 -10.65 21.44 -56.34
CA GLY A 248 -10.81 21.36 -57.79
C GLY A 248 -12.26 21.08 -58.15
N SER A 249 -12.69 21.51 -59.33
CA SER A 249 -14.07 21.34 -59.81
C SER A 249 -14.50 19.88 -59.76
N LEU A 250 -13.61 18.97 -60.12
CA LEU A 250 -13.89 17.54 -60.15
C LEU A 250 -14.15 16.96 -58.75
N VAL A 251 -13.39 17.40 -57.73
CA VAL A 251 -13.60 17.00 -56.33
C VAL A 251 -14.93 17.55 -55.81
N GLU A 252 -15.26 18.79 -56.14
CA GLU A 252 -16.52 19.44 -55.73
C GLU A 252 -17.74 18.75 -56.34
N GLU A 253 -17.70 18.45 -57.65
CA GLU A 253 -18.76 17.72 -58.35
C GLU A 253 -18.95 16.32 -57.77
N LEU A 254 -17.85 15.57 -57.57
CA LEU A 254 -17.91 14.23 -56.98
C LEU A 254 -18.44 14.26 -55.55
N THR A 255 -17.98 15.22 -54.76
CA THR A 255 -18.44 15.46 -53.39
C THR A 255 -19.94 15.71 -53.36
N GLN A 256 -20.46 16.51 -54.29
CA GLN A 256 -21.89 16.80 -54.39
C GLN A 256 -22.71 15.55 -54.71
N ILE A 257 -22.22 14.72 -55.66
CA ILE A 257 -22.88 13.46 -56.03
C ILE A 257 -22.89 12.50 -54.83
N MET A 258 -21.72 12.23 -54.23
CA MET A 258 -21.60 11.33 -53.09
C MET A 258 -22.44 11.80 -51.90
N ARG A 259 -22.51 13.11 -51.59
CA ARG A 259 -23.31 13.64 -50.47
C ARG A 259 -24.79 13.30 -50.57
N SER A 260 -25.35 13.15 -51.76
CA SER A 260 -26.76 12.78 -51.93
C SER A 260 -27.07 11.30 -51.66
N MET A 261 -26.04 10.43 -51.67
CA MET A 261 -26.18 8.98 -51.51
C MET A 261 -25.47 8.44 -50.26
N ALA A 262 -24.48 9.18 -49.74
CA ALA A 262 -23.64 8.78 -48.63
C ALA A 262 -24.44 8.66 -47.34
N ARG A 263 -24.19 7.58 -46.60
CA ARG A 263 -24.75 7.32 -45.28
C ARG A 263 -23.59 7.14 -44.32
N LYS A 264 -23.63 7.83 -43.17
CA LYS A 264 -22.63 7.62 -42.12
C LYS A 264 -22.68 6.14 -41.71
N PRO A 265 -21.54 5.41 -41.72
CA PRO A 265 -21.47 4.07 -41.17
C PRO A 265 -21.96 4.10 -39.72
N ARG A 266 -22.75 3.10 -39.35
CA ARG A 266 -23.19 2.94 -37.98
C ARG A 266 -21.97 2.67 -37.12
N ASP A 267 -21.67 3.58 -36.19
CA ASP A 267 -20.57 3.36 -35.27
C ASP A 267 -21.00 2.48 -34.09
N GLU A 268 -20.03 1.93 -33.36
CA GLU A 268 -20.32 1.05 -32.22
C GLU A 268 -21.11 1.79 -31.12
N ASP A 269 -20.93 3.11 -31.00
CA ASP A 269 -21.66 3.90 -30.01
C ASP A 269 -23.15 4.08 -30.45
N ASP A 270 -23.43 4.17 -31.75
CA ASP A 270 -24.77 4.10 -32.36
C ASP A 270 -25.42 2.71 -32.16
N GLU A 271 -24.63 1.62 -32.27
CA GLU A 271 -25.09 0.27 -31.94
C GLU A 271 -25.47 0.15 -30.47
N ILE A 272 -24.58 0.59 -29.57
CA ILE A 272 -24.79 0.56 -28.11
C ILE A 272 -26.05 1.33 -27.70
N ARG A 273 -26.29 2.51 -28.30
CA ARG A 273 -27.45 3.36 -27.94
C ARG A 273 -28.80 2.75 -28.29
N GLU A 274 -28.86 1.95 -29.35
CA GLU A 274 -30.11 1.33 -29.81
C GLU A 274 -30.23 -0.14 -29.39
N ALA A 275 -29.15 -0.74 -28.89
CA ALA A 275 -29.12 -2.13 -28.47
C ALA A 275 -30.08 -2.36 -27.29
N ASN A 276 -30.87 -3.42 -27.39
CA ASN A 276 -31.61 -3.92 -26.24
C ASN A 276 -30.68 -4.69 -25.29
N LYS A 277 -31.22 -5.03 -24.12
CA LYS A 277 -30.50 -5.74 -23.06
C LYS A 277 -29.87 -7.05 -23.54
N GLU A 278 -30.61 -7.84 -24.33
CA GLU A 278 -30.13 -9.13 -24.85
C GLU A 278 -28.94 -8.95 -25.80
N THR A 279 -29.01 -7.94 -26.68
CA THR A 279 -27.92 -7.60 -27.61
C THR A 279 -26.70 -7.11 -26.84
N ILE A 280 -26.89 -6.31 -25.78
CA ILE A 280 -25.80 -5.86 -24.91
C ILE A 280 -25.11 -7.07 -24.26
N ILE A 281 -25.87 -8.00 -23.67
CA ILE A 281 -25.32 -9.22 -23.04
C ILE A 281 -24.54 -10.07 -24.06
N GLN A 282 -25.09 -10.25 -25.26
CA GLN A 282 -24.43 -11.00 -26.34
C GLN A 282 -23.11 -10.34 -26.77
N ASN A 283 -23.11 -9.02 -26.96
CA ASN A 283 -21.93 -8.27 -27.42
C ASN A 283 -20.84 -8.12 -26.36
N VAL A 284 -21.18 -8.12 -25.06
CA VAL A 284 -20.19 -8.23 -23.97
C VAL A 284 -19.38 -9.53 -24.08
N SER A 285 -20.02 -10.59 -24.56
CA SER A 285 -19.42 -11.92 -24.72
C SER A 285 -18.70 -12.12 -26.07
N ASP A 286 -18.85 -11.20 -27.03
CA ASP A 286 -18.23 -11.28 -28.35
C ASP A 286 -16.79 -10.72 -28.33
N LEU A 287 -15.81 -11.55 -28.72
CA LEU A 287 -14.40 -11.17 -28.80
C LEU A 287 -14.11 -10.20 -29.95
N ASN A 288 -14.99 -10.08 -30.94
CA ASN A 288 -14.81 -9.20 -32.09
C ASN A 288 -15.23 -7.75 -31.82
N LYS A 289 -15.93 -7.50 -30.71
CA LYS A 289 -16.42 -6.17 -30.30
C LYS A 289 -15.57 -5.59 -29.18
N THR A 290 -15.71 -4.29 -28.89
CA THR A 290 -14.98 -3.67 -27.78
C THR A 290 -15.65 -4.03 -26.45
N ARG A 291 -15.40 -5.26 -25.96
CA ARG A 291 -16.03 -5.84 -24.76
C ARG A 291 -16.14 -4.87 -23.58
N LYS A 292 -15.08 -4.08 -23.31
CA LYS A 292 -15.06 -3.10 -22.22
C LYS A 292 -16.10 -1.98 -22.39
N LYS A 293 -16.34 -1.44 -23.60
CA LYS A 293 -17.36 -0.41 -23.82
C LYS A 293 -18.76 -0.96 -23.59
N TRP A 294 -19.05 -2.13 -24.18
CA TRP A 294 -20.32 -2.82 -24.00
C TRP A 294 -20.58 -3.17 -22.54
N PHE A 295 -19.54 -3.60 -21.81
CA PHE A 295 -19.63 -3.92 -20.39
C PHE A 295 -19.96 -2.69 -19.53
N LYS A 296 -19.39 -1.51 -19.83
CA LYS A 296 -19.76 -0.27 -19.13
C LYS A 296 -21.22 0.11 -19.34
N VAL A 297 -21.76 -0.11 -20.54
CA VAL A 297 -23.19 0.15 -20.82
C VAL A 297 -24.06 -0.89 -20.12
N PHE A 298 -23.63 -2.15 -20.14
CA PHE A 298 -24.27 -3.24 -19.42
C PHE A 298 -24.46 -2.92 -17.93
N LEU A 299 -23.42 -2.40 -17.25
CA LEU A 299 -23.54 -2.01 -15.84
C LEU A 299 -24.57 -0.90 -15.60
N ASN A 300 -24.83 -0.03 -16.59
CA ASN A 300 -25.84 1.03 -16.49
C ASN A 300 -27.26 0.55 -16.84
N THR A 301 -27.46 -0.73 -17.13
CA THR A 301 -28.80 -1.27 -17.42
C THR A 301 -29.66 -1.24 -16.16
N GLU A 302 -30.90 -0.77 -16.29
CA GLU A 302 -31.91 -0.94 -15.25
C GLU A 302 -32.02 -2.42 -14.88
N ASP A 303 -32.25 -2.72 -13.61
CA ASP A 303 -32.41 -4.09 -13.13
C ASP A 303 -31.18 -5.01 -13.25
N LEU A 304 -29.95 -4.45 -13.30
CA LEU A 304 -28.68 -5.20 -13.42
C LEU A 304 -28.60 -6.42 -12.50
N LEU A 305 -28.93 -6.26 -11.21
CA LEU A 305 -28.86 -7.34 -10.22
C LEU A 305 -30.22 -7.99 -9.93
N PHE A 306 -31.27 -7.64 -10.68
CA PHE A 306 -32.62 -8.19 -10.58
C PHE A 306 -32.90 -9.28 -11.65
N ASP A 307 -32.14 -9.31 -12.73
CA ASP A 307 -32.23 -10.33 -13.79
C ASP A 307 -31.10 -11.38 -13.68
N GLU A 308 -31.46 -12.67 -13.73
CA GLU A 308 -30.51 -13.79 -13.69
C GLU A 308 -29.54 -13.83 -14.88
N SER A 309 -30.00 -13.41 -16.06
CA SER A 309 -29.16 -13.33 -17.25
C SER A 309 -28.04 -12.30 -17.09
N CYS A 310 -28.32 -11.19 -16.40
CA CYS A 310 -27.34 -10.17 -16.07
C CYS A 310 -26.33 -10.68 -15.02
N ILE A 311 -26.80 -11.34 -13.96
CA ILE A 311 -25.90 -11.90 -12.94
C ILE A 311 -24.93 -12.89 -13.60
N HIS A 312 -25.42 -13.76 -14.49
CA HIS A 312 -24.57 -14.70 -15.22
C HIS A 312 -23.59 -14.00 -16.19
N CYS A 313 -24.03 -12.96 -16.89
CA CYS A 313 -23.16 -12.14 -17.73
C CYS A 313 -22.03 -11.49 -16.89
N LEU A 314 -22.38 -10.95 -15.72
CA LEU A 314 -21.43 -10.32 -14.81
C LEU A 314 -20.41 -11.33 -14.25
N GLU A 315 -20.86 -12.54 -13.92
CA GLU A 315 -19.99 -13.63 -13.47
C GLU A 315 -18.95 -14.05 -14.52
N ASN A 316 -19.36 -14.13 -15.79
CA ASN A 316 -18.50 -14.58 -16.89
C ASN A 316 -17.53 -13.48 -17.39
N ASN A 317 -17.69 -12.24 -16.93
CA ASN A 317 -16.95 -11.07 -17.43
C ASN A 317 -16.35 -10.23 -16.29
N MET A 318 -16.12 -10.82 -15.11
CA MET A 318 -15.61 -10.08 -13.95
C MET A 318 -14.22 -9.46 -14.19
N GLU A 319 -13.43 -10.01 -15.12
CA GLU A 319 -12.12 -9.47 -15.49
C GLU A 319 -12.18 -8.09 -16.16
N LEU A 320 -13.37 -7.68 -16.61
CA LEU A 320 -13.61 -6.35 -17.20
C LEU A 320 -13.90 -5.27 -16.14
N ILE A 321 -14.17 -5.67 -14.90
CA ILE A 321 -14.52 -4.79 -13.78
C ILE A 321 -13.30 -3.99 -13.35
N ASP A 322 -13.41 -2.66 -13.33
CA ASP A 322 -12.44 -1.78 -12.69
C ASP A 322 -12.93 -1.27 -11.32
N PHE A 323 -12.11 -0.44 -10.67
CA PHE A 323 -12.39 0.07 -9.32
C PHE A 323 -13.72 0.82 -9.21
N GLU A 324 -14.06 1.67 -10.19
CA GLU A 324 -15.31 2.44 -10.15
C GLU A 324 -16.53 1.55 -10.44
N ASP A 325 -16.37 0.59 -11.35
CA ASP A 325 -17.41 -0.42 -11.62
C ASP A 325 -17.74 -1.23 -10.37
N LEU A 326 -16.71 -1.73 -9.67
CA LEU A 326 -16.94 -2.53 -8.47
C LEU A 326 -17.66 -1.71 -7.41
N LYS A 327 -17.26 -0.45 -7.19
CA LYS A 327 -17.92 0.43 -6.21
C LYS A 327 -19.41 0.62 -6.53
N TYR A 328 -19.75 0.77 -7.81
CA TYR A 328 -21.13 0.86 -8.26
C TYR A 328 -21.90 -0.46 -8.05
N ILE A 329 -21.32 -1.60 -8.48
CA ILE A 329 -21.89 -2.94 -8.25
C ILE A 329 -22.11 -3.19 -6.76
N PHE A 330 -21.16 -2.76 -5.91
CA PHE A 330 -21.19 -2.92 -4.47
C PHE A 330 -22.40 -2.22 -3.83
N GLU A 331 -22.64 -0.96 -4.18
CA GLU A 331 -23.78 -0.18 -3.66
C GLU A 331 -25.12 -0.76 -4.13
N ILE A 332 -25.23 -1.20 -5.38
CA ILE A 332 -26.45 -1.87 -5.87
C ILE A 332 -26.65 -3.19 -5.16
N ALA A 333 -25.61 -4.03 -5.05
CA ALA A 333 -25.70 -5.32 -4.39
C ALA A 333 -26.13 -5.18 -2.92
N LEU A 334 -25.59 -4.20 -2.19
CA LEU A 334 -26.03 -3.89 -0.84
C LEU A 334 -27.52 -3.56 -0.78
N SER A 335 -27.99 -2.68 -1.68
CA SER A 335 -29.40 -2.31 -1.74
C SER A 335 -30.31 -3.50 -2.03
N VAL A 336 -29.88 -4.44 -2.89
CA VAL A 336 -30.66 -5.65 -3.21
C VAL A 336 -30.64 -6.61 -2.03
N ILE A 337 -29.49 -6.87 -1.42
CA ILE A 337 -29.32 -7.78 -0.28
C ILE A 337 -30.14 -7.33 0.94
N GLU A 338 -30.19 -6.02 1.22
CA GLU A 338 -30.94 -5.49 2.36
C GLU A 338 -32.47 -5.53 2.15
N ASN A 339 -32.93 -5.48 0.89
CA ASN A 339 -34.36 -5.39 0.56
C ASN A 339 -35.00 -6.70 0.09
N THR A 340 -34.21 -7.71 -0.29
CA THR A 340 -34.74 -8.99 -0.78
C THR A 340 -34.87 -10.03 0.33
N SER A 341 -35.93 -10.86 0.25
CA SER A 341 -36.11 -12.03 1.12
C SER A 341 -35.53 -13.32 0.53
N ASP A 342 -35.03 -13.27 -0.71
CA ASP A 342 -34.46 -14.43 -1.40
C ASP A 342 -33.03 -14.72 -0.92
N VAL A 343 -32.90 -15.71 -0.05
CA VAL A 343 -31.64 -16.10 0.59
C VAL A 343 -30.63 -16.65 -0.42
N GLU A 344 -31.08 -17.40 -1.44
CA GLU A 344 -30.18 -18.00 -2.43
C GLU A 344 -29.57 -16.93 -3.32
N ARG A 345 -30.42 -16.00 -3.79
CA ARG A 345 -30.00 -14.82 -4.53
C ARG A 345 -29.02 -13.96 -3.71
N CYS A 346 -29.32 -13.70 -2.44
CA CYS A 346 -28.42 -12.98 -1.54
C CYS A 346 -27.05 -13.65 -1.46
N GLU A 347 -26.99 -14.96 -1.23
CA GLU A 347 -25.71 -15.68 -1.16
C GLU A 347 -24.94 -15.58 -2.48
N ARG A 348 -25.61 -15.75 -3.62
CA ARG A 348 -24.97 -15.62 -4.94
C ARG A 348 -24.42 -14.22 -5.18
N LEU A 349 -25.16 -13.17 -4.83
CA LEU A 349 -24.70 -11.79 -4.94
C LEU A 349 -23.51 -11.50 -4.01
N LYS A 350 -23.50 -12.04 -2.79
CA LYS A 350 -22.33 -11.95 -1.90
C LYS A 350 -21.11 -12.57 -2.55
N PHE A 351 -21.22 -13.80 -3.08
CA PHE A 351 -20.10 -14.45 -3.78
C PHE A 351 -19.62 -13.65 -4.99
N LEU A 352 -20.53 -13.11 -5.79
CA LEU A 352 -20.19 -12.28 -6.94
C LEU A 352 -19.37 -11.07 -6.52
N VAL A 353 -19.85 -10.31 -5.53
CA VAL A 353 -19.17 -9.11 -5.04
C VAL A 353 -17.81 -9.43 -4.44
N LEU A 354 -17.71 -10.49 -3.63
CA LEU A 354 -16.46 -10.92 -3.01
C LEU A 354 -15.45 -11.39 -4.06
N ASN A 355 -15.89 -12.14 -5.08
CA ASN A 355 -15.03 -12.58 -6.18
C ASN A 355 -14.54 -11.40 -7.02
N ALA A 356 -15.42 -10.48 -7.39
CA ALA A 356 -15.04 -9.27 -8.11
C ALA A 356 -14.08 -8.38 -7.29
N PHE A 357 -14.27 -8.30 -5.97
CA PHE A 357 -13.36 -7.61 -5.06
C PHE A 357 -11.95 -8.20 -5.05
N LYS A 358 -11.83 -9.53 -5.05
CA LYS A 358 -10.52 -10.22 -5.10
C LYS A 358 -9.76 -9.99 -6.40
N LEU A 359 -10.43 -9.64 -7.50
CA LEU A 359 -9.76 -9.35 -8.78
C LEU A 359 -9.05 -7.99 -8.80
N LEU A 360 -9.40 -7.09 -7.88
CA LEU A 360 -8.73 -5.79 -7.76
C LEU A 360 -7.37 -5.94 -7.09
N ASP A 361 -6.47 -5.00 -7.35
CA ASP A 361 -5.22 -4.89 -6.59
C ASP A 361 -5.49 -4.51 -5.13
N ILE A 362 -4.57 -4.89 -4.23
CA ILE A 362 -4.75 -4.70 -2.77
C ILE A 362 -4.99 -3.23 -2.38
N LYS A 363 -4.41 -2.27 -3.09
CA LYS A 363 -4.62 -0.84 -2.77
C LYS A 363 -6.06 -0.44 -3.09
N SER A 364 -6.57 -0.85 -4.24
CA SER A 364 -7.97 -0.64 -4.65
C SER A 364 -8.95 -1.35 -3.72
N GLN A 365 -8.65 -2.58 -3.30
CA GLN A 365 -9.45 -3.30 -2.30
C GLN A 365 -9.56 -2.53 -0.99
N LEU A 366 -8.44 -2.06 -0.43
CA LEU A 366 -8.44 -1.28 0.79
C LEU A 366 -9.21 0.04 0.63
N LEU A 367 -9.08 0.71 -0.52
CA LEU A 367 -9.82 1.94 -0.83
C LEU A 367 -11.35 1.73 -0.86
N ILE A 368 -11.84 0.53 -1.13
CA ILE A 368 -13.27 0.17 -1.05
C ILE A 368 -13.65 -0.29 0.37
N LEU A 369 -12.81 -1.13 0.99
CA LEU A 369 -13.02 -1.71 2.32
C LEU A 369 -13.17 -0.64 3.40
N CYS A 370 -12.27 0.35 3.45
CA CYS A 370 -12.26 1.31 4.55
C CYS A 370 -13.51 2.23 4.56
N PRO A 371 -13.94 2.83 3.43
CA PRO A 371 -15.20 3.59 3.38
C PRO A 371 -16.41 2.73 3.69
N PHE A 372 -16.44 1.46 3.23
CA PHE A 372 -17.51 0.54 3.53
C PHE A 372 -17.66 0.31 5.03
N LEU A 373 -16.57 -0.05 5.72
CA LEU A 373 -16.61 -0.29 7.17
C LEU A 373 -16.89 0.98 7.98
N LYS A 374 -16.48 2.16 7.49
CA LYS A 374 -16.86 3.45 8.11
C LYS A 374 -18.36 3.74 7.98
N LYS A 375 -18.96 3.43 6.84
CA LYS A 375 -20.38 3.69 6.55
C LYS A 375 -21.30 2.67 7.21
N HIS A 376 -20.93 1.39 7.19
CA HIS A 376 -21.78 0.28 7.65
C HIS A 376 -21.37 -0.30 9.02
N GLY A 377 -20.24 0.14 9.57
CA GLY A 377 -19.70 -0.37 10.84
C GLY A 377 -19.21 -1.82 10.71
N LEU A 378 -19.33 -2.58 11.79
CA LEU A 378 -18.99 -4.01 11.85
C LEU A 378 -20.16 -4.93 11.47
N LYS A 379 -21.16 -4.40 10.73
CA LYS A 379 -22.28 -5.21 10.24
C LYS A 379 -21.77 -6.22 9.22
N SER A 380 -22.11 -7.49 9.43
CA SER A 380 -21.66 -8.60 8.61
C SER A 380 -22.59 -8.84 7.40
N VAL A 381 -22.81 -7.79 6.59
CA VAL A 381 -23.78 -7.83 5.46
C VAL A 381 -23.37 -8.88 4.43
N PHE A 382 -22.07 -9.03 4.18
CA PHE A 382 -21.52 -10.01 3.24
C PHE A 382 -21.19 -11.36 3.86
N LEU A 383 -21.58 -11.64 5.11
CA LEU A 383 -21.28 -12.92 5.75
C LEU A 383 -21.80 -14.10 4.94
N THR A 384 -20.89 -14.92 4.42
CA THR A 384 -21.22 -16.15 3.71
C THR A 384 -21.28 -17.34 4.66
N LYS A 385 -21.99 -18.40 4.27
CA LYS A 385 -22.04 -19.66 5.04
C LYS A 385 -20.66 -20.34 5.16
N SER A 386 -19.75 -20.08 4.22
CA SER A 386 -18.40 -20.65 4.16
C SER A 386 -17.35 -19.83 4.89
N PHE A 387 -17.72 -18.73 5.56
CA PHE A 387 -16.77 -17.79 6.17
C PHE A 387 -15.75 -18.47 7.09
N ASN A 388 -16.19 -19.26 8.07
CA ASN A 388 -15.30 -19.90 9.05
C ASN A 388 -14.32 -20.90 8.40
N VAL A 389 -14.78 -21.64 7.39
CA VAL A 389 -13.94 -22.59 6.65
C VAL A 389 -12.88 -21.83 5.87
N THR A 390 -13.29 -20.79 5.13
CA THR A 390 -12.40 -19.95 4.33
C THR A 390 -11.37 -19.23 5.20
N LEU A 391 -11.79 -18.65 6.33
CA LEU A 391 -10.89 -18.00 7.29
C LEU A 391 -9.85 -18.98 7.84
N THR A 392 -10.28 -20.19 8.21
CA THR A 392 -9.38 -21.23 8.70
C THR A 392 -8.38 -21.66 7.63
N GLU A 393 -8.82 -21.84 6.39
CA GLU A 393 -7.94 -22.17 5.26
C GLU A 393 -6.92 -21.07 4.96
N VAL A 394 -7.35 -19.81 4.94
CA VAL A 394 -6.46 -18.66 4.70
C VAL A 394 -5.40 -18.54 5.80
N LEU A 395 -5.79 -18.73 7.06
CA LEU A 395 -4.84 -18.71 8.19
C LEU A 395 -3.88 -19.90 8.14
N ASN A 396 -4.36 -21.10 7.83
CA ASN A 396 -3.50 -22.28 7.70
C ASN A 396 -2.52 -22.12 6.53
N LYS A 397 -2.93 -21.53 5.40
CA LYS A 397 -2.04 -21.20 4.28
C LYS A 397 -0.99 -20.15 4.68
N ALA A 398 -1.38 -19.11 5.42
CA ALA A 398 -0.45 -18.10 5.92
C ALA A 398 0.60 -18.73 6.85
N VAL A 399 0.16 -19.63 7.71
CA VAL A 399 1.03 -20.39 8.62
C VAL A 399 1.99 -21.28 7.83
N ALA A 400 1.49 -22.08 6.89
CA ALA A 400 2.32 -22.97 6.09
C ALA A 400 3.38 -22.21 5.29
N ALA A 401 3.00 -21.08 4.67
CA ALA A 401 3.94 -20.22 3.94
C ALA A 401 5.08 -19.69 4.84
N SER A 402 4.76 -19.35 6.10
CA SER A 402 5.79 -18.90 7.06
C SER A 402 6.75 -20.01 7.50
N GLU A 403 6.30 -21.26 7.49
CA GLU A 403 7.10 -22.43 7.86
C GLU A 403 7.97 -22.91 6.68
N GLU A 404 7.48 -22.83 5.43
CA GLU A 404 8.26 -23.13 4.22
C GLU A 404 9.43 -22.15 4.03
N GLU A 405 9.22 -20.85 4.24
CA GLU A 405 10.29 -19.84 4.17
C GLU A 405 11.45 -20.14 5.13
N GLU A 406 11.16 -20.79 6.26
CA GLU A 406 12.16 -21.19 7.24
C GLU A 406 12.93 -22.44 6.83
N ASN A 407 12.23 -23.50 6.41
CA ASN A 407 12.88 -24.73 5.97
C ASN A 407 13.85 -24.43 4.80
N ASP A 408 13.44 -23.58 3.87
CA ASP A 408 14.31 -23.15 2.78
C ASP A 408 15.53 -22.36 3.28
N ARG A 409 15.39 -21.54 4.34
CA ARG A 409 16.53 -20.81 4.94
C ARG A 409 17.50 -21.75 5.64
N VAL A 410 16.99 -22.73 6.39
CA VAL A 410 17.80 -23.71 7.10
C VAL A 410 18.53 -24.61 6.09
N GLU A 411 17.87 -25.07 5.04
CA GLU A 411 18.51 -25.86 3.98
C GLU A 411 19.60 -25.07 3.24
N LEU A 412 19.40 -23.76 3.00
CA LEU A 412 20.42 -22.90 2.39
C LEU A 412 21.62 -22.65 3.32
N GLU A 413 21.39 -22.54 4.63
CA GLU A 413 22.45 -22.41 5.64
C GLU A 413 23.25 -23.72 5.78
N ASP A 414 22.59 -24.87 5.69
CA ASP A 414 23.23 -26.19 5.77
C ASP A 414 23.98 -26.58 4.48
N VAL A 415 23.51 -26.14 3.30
CA VAL A 415 24.14 -26.44 2.01
C VAL A 415 25.35 -25.52 1.74
N ASN A 416 25.51 -24.40 2.43
CA ASN A 416 26.63 -23.48 2.15
C ASN A 416 27.16 -22.65 3.34
N PRO A 417 27.73 -23.29 4.39
CA PRO A 417 28.26 -22.59 5.57
C PRO A 417 29.48 -21.68 5.29
N HIS A 418 30.08 -21.74 4.10
CA HIS A 418 31.30 -21.00 3.75
C HIS A 418 31.10 -19.65 3.06
N LEU A 419 29.88 -19.27 2.67
CA LEU A 419 29.61 -18.00 1.96
C LEU A 419 29.07 -16.86 2.85
N CYS A 420 28.68 -17.12 4.10
CA CYS A 420 28.12 -16.10 5.02
C CYS A 420 29.17 -15.41 5.92
N GLY A 421 30.46 -15.47 5.55
CA GLY A 421 31.59 -14.88 6.29
C GLY A 421 32.16 -13.61 5.66
N GLY A 422 31.35 -12.73 5.06
CA GLY A 422 31.80 -11.47 4.47
C GLY A 422 31.72 -10.30 5.45
N ARG A 423 32.85 -9.93 6.09
CA ARG A 423 33.02 -8.67 6.82
C ARG A 423 32.67 -7.47 5.94
N VAL A 424 31.64 -6.71 6.32
CA VAL A 424 31.40 -5.36 5.80
C VAL A 424 32.21 -4.38 6.65
N GLU A 425 33.33 -3.87 6.11
CA GLU A 425 34.09 -2.80 6.73
C GLU A 425 33.46 -1.43 6.46
N ASN A 426 33.53 -0.61 7.50
CA ASN A 426 33.06 0.77 7.59
C ASN A 426 33.76 1.70 6.58
N HIS A 427 32.99 2.43 5.77
CA HIS A 427 33.40 3.71 5.21
C HIS A 427 32.38 4.80 5.58
N LEU A 428 32.67 5.47 6.71
CA LEU A 428 32.08 6.75 7.07
C LEU A 428 32.89 7.88 6.39
N GLY A 429 32.30 8.51 5.39
CA GLY A 429 32.77 9.76 4.80
C GLY A 429 31.64 10.78 4.76
N LYS A 430 31.80 11.86 5.54
CA LYS A 430 30.88 13.00 5.68
C LYS A 430 30.71 13.79 4.38
N THR A 431 29.49 14.20 4.05
CA THR A 431 29.12 15.57 3.58
C THR A 431 27.60 15.74 3.47
N THR A 432 27.08 16.85 4.00
CA THR A 432 25.72 17.40 3.79
C THR A 432 25.82 18.67 2.90
N PRO A 433 24.73 19.39 2.55
CA PRO A 433 23.91 19.14 1.36
C PRO A 433 23.77 20.38 0.44
N SER A 434 23.43 20.19 -0.84
CA SER A 434 22.87 21.28 -1.65
C SER A 434 22.01 20.82 -2.83
N SER A 435 20.75 21.26 -2.78
CA SER A 435 19.72 21.48 -3.81
C SER A 435 19.13 20.32 -4.63
N PRO A 436 17.81 20.39 -4.92
CA PRO A 436 17.06 19.40 -5.69
C PRO A 436 17.08 19.74 -7.19
N ASP A 437 16.93 18.69 -8.00
CA ASP A 437 16.43 18.65 -9.39
C ASP A 437 17.32 17.75 -10.24
N ARG A 438 16.84 16.51 -10.44
CA ARG A 438 16.85 15.82 -11.74
C ARG A 438 16.17 14.47 -11.61
N ASP A 439 15.12 14.32 -12.42
CA ASP A 439 14.58 13.05 -12.86
C ASP A 439 15.70 12.13 -13.33
N SER A 440 15.84 10.99 -12.67
CA SER A 440 16.60 9.85 -13.18
C SER A 440 15.80 8.60 -12.89
N ASN A 441 15.16 8.08 -13.94
CA ASN A 441 14.84 6.67 -14.08
C ASN A 441 16.14 5.88 -13.83
N LEU A 442 16.28 5.37 -12.60
CA LEU A 442 17.28 4.40 -12.22
C LEU A 442 16.65 3.04 -12.44
N ASP A 443 17.19 2.30 -13.40
CA ASP A 443 16.97 0.86 -13.56
C ASP A 443 17.27 0.17 -12.23
N LEU A 444 16.21 -0.19 -11.51
CA LEU A 444 16.29 -1.03 -10.33
C LEU A 444 16.84 -2.40 -10.76
N PRO A 445 17.82 -2.96 -10.04
CA PRO A 445 18.33 -4.29 -10.34
C PRO A 445 17.17 -5.28 -10.23
N VAL A 446 17.08 -6.19 -11.20
CA VAL A 446 16.15 -7.33 -11.22
C VAL A 446 16.16 -7.97 -9.84
N LEU A 447 15.11 -7.71 -9.06
CA LEU A 447 14.89 -8.39 -7.79
C LEU A 447 14.93 -9.89 -8.06
N SER A 448 15.71 -10.62 -7.28
CA SER A 448 15.81 -12.08 -7.40
C SER A 448 14.41 -12.69 -7.43
N GLY A 449 14.21 -13.74 -8.25
CA GLY A 449 12.89 -14.36 -8.44
C GLY A 449 12.18 -14.76 -7.14
N ARG A 450 12.94 -15.00 -6.06
CA ARG A 450 12.44 -15.29 -4.72
C ARG A 450 11.68 -14.12 -4.08
N ALA A 451 12.22 -12.90 -4.11
CA ALA A 451 11.55 -11.73 -3.55
C ALA A 451 10.23 -11.40 -4.28
N GLN A 452 10.15 -11.71 -5.58
CA GLN A 452 8.90 -11.59 -6.34
C GLN A 452 7.88 -12.68 -5.97
N HIS A 453 8.34 -13.90 -5.70
CA HIS A 453 7.50 -15.01 -5.26
C HIS A 453 6.87 -14.74 -3.89
N ASP A 454 7.67 -14.32 -2.91
CA ASP A 454 7.20 -14.02 -1.55
C ASP A 454 6.19 -12.86 -1.55
N LYS A 455 6.43 -11.84 -2.39
CA LYS A 455 5.50 -10.73 -2.59
C LYS A 455 4.16 -11.17 -3.20
N ARG A 456 4.14 -12.17 -4.07
CA ARG A 456 2.89 -12.70 -4.66
C ARG A 456 2.06 -13.43 -3.60
N HIS A 457 2.67 -14.30 -2.79
CA HIS A 457 1.98 -15.01 -1.71
C HIS A 457 1.41 -14.05 -0.68
N LEU A 458 2.20 -13.05 -0.26
CA LEU A 458 1.72 -12.02 0.65
C LEU A 458 0.55 -11.23 0.06
N ASN A 459 0.60 -10.85 -1.22
CA ASN A 459 -0.51 -10.14 -1.87
C ASN A 459 -1.80 -10.98 -1.94
N VAL A 460 -1.69 -12.29 -2.20
CA VAL A 460 -2.85 -13.20 -2.19
C VAL A 460 -3.44 -13.29 -0.79
N LEU A 461 -2.61 -13.49 0.23
CA LEU A 461 -3.04 -13.51 1.64
C LEU A 461 -3.73 -12.20 2.05
N LEU A 462 -3.13 -11.06 1.71
CA LEU A 462 -3.69 -9.74 1.99
C LEU A 462 -5.04 -9.54 1.30
N SER A 463 -5.15 -9.98 0.04
CA SER A 463 -6.39 -9.93 -0.73
C SER A 463 -7.50 -10.78 -0.09
N ASP A 464 -7.16 -12.00 0.33
CA ASP A 464 -8.09 -12.89 1.00
C ASP A 464 -8.52 -12.33 2.37
N CYS A 465 -7.60 -11.78 3.17
CA CYS A 465 -7.93 -11.15 4.44
C CYS A 465 -8.80 -9.90 4.26
N ALA A 466 -8.50 -9.04 3.27
CA ALA A 466 -9.31 -7.87 2.97
C ALA A 466 -10.74 -8.27 2.55
N CYS A 467 -10.87 -9.32 1.74
CA CYS A 467 -12.15 -9.90 1.36
C CYS A 467 -12.92 -10.44 2.58
N LEU A 468 -12.27 -11.22 3.45
CA LEU A 468 -12.87 -11.74 4.68
C LEU A 468 -13.27 -10.61 5.65
N CYS A 469 -12.57 -9.47 5.63
CA CYS A 469 -12.96 -8.30 6.43
C CYS A 469 -14.28 -7.66 5.96
N LEU A 470 -14.65 -7.77 4.68
CA LEU A 470 -15.98 -7.37 4.20
C LEU A 470 -17.09 -8.24 4.80
N GLU A 471 -16.79 -9.51 5.03
CA GLU A 471 -17.72 -10.46 5.63
C GLU A 471 -17.86 -10.24 7.14
N HIS A 472 -16.74 -10.25 7.88
CA HIS A 472 -16.75 -10.13 9.34
C HIS A 472 -15.42 -9.64 9.92
N ALA A 473 -15.09 -8.35 9.68
CA ALA A 473 -13.84 -7.69 10.12
C ALA A 473 -13.39 -8.03 11.56
N ARG A 474 -14.30 -8.00 12.55
CA ARG A 474 -13.97 -8.29 13.96
C ARG A 474 -13.39 -9.69 14.15
N GLU A 475 -13.98 -10.69 13.50
CA GLU A 475 -13.59 -12.10 13.68
C GLU A 475 -12.29 -12.38 12.96
N VAL A 476 -12.09 -11.77 11.77
CA VAL A 476 -10.81 -11.85 11.06
C VAL A 476 -9.67 -11.28 11.91
N LEU A 477 -9.83 -10.07 12.45
CA LEU A 477 -8.81 -9.47 13.32
C LEU A 477 -8.59 -10.29 14.59
N TRP A 478 -9.65 -10.83 15.19
CA TRP A 478 -9.56 -11.70 16.36
C TRP A 478 -8.72 -12.95 16.07
N GLN A 479 -9.01 -13.66 14.98
CA GLN A 479 -8.28 -14.87 14.61
C GLN A 479 -6.83 -14.57 14.18
N LEU A 480 -6.57 -13.44 13.50
CA LEU A 480 -5.22 -12.99 13.19
C LEU A 480 -4.40 -12.74 14.47
N LEU A 481 -5.00 -12.12 15.49
CA LEU A 481 -4.34 -11.92 16.78
C LEU A 481 -4.09 -13.23 17.52
N LEU A 482 -5.06 -14.15 17.54
CA LEU A 482 -4.86 -15.46 18.15
C LEU A 482 -3.73 -16.24 17.46
N ALA A 483 -3.72 -16.24 16.12
CA ALA A 483 -2.64 -16.86 15.35
C ALA A 483 -1.28 -16.21 15.64
N ALA A 484 -1.23 -14.88 15.75
CA ALA A 484 -0.02 -14.13 16.08
C ALA A 484 0.58 -14.47 17.45
N VAL A 485 -0.26 -14.85 18.42
CA VAL A 485 0.17 -15.22 19.77
C VAL A 485 0.72 -16.66 19.84
N THR A 486 0.46 -17.51 18.84
CA THR A 486 0.92 -18.91 18.91
C THR A 486 2.44 -19.06 18.80
N THR A 487 3.11 -18.29 17.94
CA THR A 487 4.56 -18.31 17.76
C THR A 487 5.11 -16.93 17.36
N GLU A 488 6.38 -16.65 17.70
CA GLU A 488 7.06 -15.39 17.35
C GLU A 488 7.09 -15.12 15.84
N LYS A 489 7.27 -16.15 15.01
CA LYS A 489 7.30 -16.02 13.54
C LYS A 489 5.94 -15.64 12.98
N ARG A 490 4.88 -16.29 13.46
CA ARG A 490 3.50 -15.94 13.11
C ARG A 490 3.20 -14.52 13.56
N SER A 491 3.69 -14.10 14.73
CA SER A 491 3.57 -12.71 15.19
C SER A 491 4.10 -11.72 14.15
N ALA A 492 5.32 -11.93 13.64
CA ALA A 492 5.91 -11.05 12.62
C ALA A 492 5.07 -10.98 11.33
N LEU A 493 4.64 -12.12 10.77
CA LEU A 493 3.81 -12.16 9.57
C LEU A 493 2.44 -11.47 9.80
N MET A 494 1.78 -11.78 10.92
CA MET A 494 0.47 -11.20 11.24
C MET A 494 0.56 -9.68 11.48
N VAL A 495 1.67 -9.18 12.04
CA VAL A 495 1.91 -7.73 12.14
C VAL A 495 1.99 -7.08 10.76
N VAL A 496 2.63 -7.74 9.79
CA VAL A 496 2.68 -7.25 8.40
C VAL A 496 1.27 -7.23 7.78
N VAL A 497 0.47 -8.27 7.99
CA VAL A 497 -0.93 -8.32 7.51
C VAL A 497 -1.77 -7.21 8.15
N LEU A 498 -1.72 -7.08 9.49
CA LEU A 498 -2.43 -6.06 10.25
C LEU A 498 -2.00 -4.63 9.85
N ASN A 499 -0.74 -4.43 9.47
CA ASN A 499 -0.26 -3.13 8.98
C ASN A 499 -0.95 -2.72 7.67
N HIS A 500 -1.18 -3.67 6.76
CA HIS A 500 -1.92 -3.40 5.52
C HIS A 500 -3.42 -3.21 5.79
N LEU A 501 -3.96 -3.93 6.78
CA LEU A 501 -5.34 -3.79 7.26
C LEU A 501 -5.52 -2.68 8.29
N ARG A 502 -4.58 -1.72 8.39
CA ARG A 502 -4.61 -0.68 9.42
C ARG A 502 -5.92 0.09 9.49
N CYS A 503 -6.55 0.36 8.34
CA CYS A 503 -7.83 1.07 8.33
C CYS A 503 -8.98 0.28 8.98
N VAL A 504 -8.87 -1.04 9.05
CA VAL A 504 -9.79 -1.94 9.77
C VAL A 504 -9.45 -1.93 11.27
N CYS A 505 -8.16 -1.95 11.62
CA CYS A 505 -7.70 -1.88 13.01
C CYS A 505 -8.11 -0.57 13.71
N ASP A 506 -8.11 0.54 12.97
CA ASP A 506 -8.45 1.89 13.43
C ASP A 506 -9.96 2.16 13.51
N LEU A 507 -10.82 1.17 13.22
CA LEU A 507 -12.27 1.35 13.31
C LEU A 507 -12.69 1.61 14.76
N PRO A 508 -13.47 2.68 15.03
CA PRO A 508 -14.01 2.92 16.36
C PRO A 508 -15.12 1.90 16.67
N LEU A 509 -15.19 1.47 17.92
CA LEU A 509 -16.34 0.71 18.41
C LEU A 509 -17.47 1.67 18.74
N ALA A 510 -18.72 1.34 18.37
CA ALA A 510 -19.86 2.25 18.50
C ALA A 510 -20.11 2.76 19.95
N GLU A 511 -19.62 2.02 20.95
CA GLU A 511 -19.84 2.28 22.38
C GLU A 511 -18.58 2.75 23.13
N SER A 512 -17.44 2.87 22.47
CA SER A 512 -16.16 3.18 23.12
C SER A 512 -15.25 4.02 22.23
N GLU A 513 -14.47 4.93 22.84
CA GLU A 513 -13.37 5.62 22.15
C GLU A 513 -12.23 4.66 21.77
N GLU A 514 -12.28 3.41 22.25
CA GLU A 514 -11.35 2.36 21.88
C GLU A 514 -11.52 1.94 20.41
N ASN A 515 -10.39 1.86 19.71
CA ASN A 515 -10.37 1.22 18.40
C ASN A 515 -10.50 -0.31 18.54
N LEU A 516 -10.96 -0.95 17.47
CA LEU A 516 -11.24 -2.38 17.42
C LEU A 516 -10.03 -3.23 17.85
N ILE A 517 -8.82 -2.86 17.42
CA ILE A 517 -7.60 -3.62 17.76
C ILE A 517 -7.30 -3.59 19.27
N THR A 518 -7.49 -2.45 19.95
CA THR A 518 -7.26 -2.34 21.40
C THR A 518 -8.24 -3.20 22.18
N HIS A 519 -9.51 -3.20 21.79
CA HIS A 519 -10.54 -4.02 22.41
C HIS A 519 -10.26 -5.52 22.24
N LEU A 520 -9.85 -5.94 21.04
CA LEU A 520 -9.54 -7.35 20.77
C LEU A 520 -8.29 -7.80 21.53
N LEU A 521 -7.25 -6.97 21.63
CA LEU A 521 -6.07 -7.30 22.45
C LEU A 521 -6.41 -7.52 23.93
N ARG A 522 -7.35 -6.74 24.48
CA ARG A 522 -7.87 -6.97 25.85
C ARG A 522 -8.54 -8.35 25.96
N GLN A 523 -9.32 -8.74 24.96
CA GLN A 523 -9.99 -10.06 24.93
C GLN A 523 -8.98 -11.20 24.79
N VAL A 524 -7.95 -11.05 23.94
CA VAL A 524 -6.91 -12.07 23.75
C VAL A 524 -6.23 -12.33 25.08
N MET A 525 -5.88 -11.27 25.80
CA MET A 525 -5.26 -11.35 27.11
C MET A 525 -6.12 -11.94 28.21
N GLY A 526 -7.45 -11.82 28.10
CA GLY A 526 -8.39 -12.41 29.04
C GLY A 526 -8.47 -13.93 28.99
N GLN A 527 -7.81 -14.60 28.03
CA GLN A 527 -7.83 -16.07 27.97
C GLN A 527 -7.12 -16.69 29.17
N GLU A 528 -7.78 -17.63 29.85
CA GLU A 528 -7.32 -18.21 31.11
C GLU A 528 -6.08 -19.11 30.95
N THR A 529 -5.89 -19.70 29.78
CA THR A 529 -4.83 -20.70 29.53
C THR A 529 -3.84 -20.21 28.49
N TRP A 530 -2.64 -19.85 28.95
CA TRP A 530 -1.53 -19.47 28.08
C TRP A 530 -0.34 -20.38 28.34
N THR A 531 0.38 -20.72 27.28
CA THR A 531 1.72 -21.30 27.40
C THR A 531 2.74 -20.19 27.61
N ASN A 532 3.88 -20.47 28.24
CA ASN A 532 4.97 -19.49 28.40
C ASN A 532 5.43 -18.91 27.04
N GLN A 533 5.35 -19.72 25.98
CA GLN A 533 5.64 -19.28 24.61
C GLN A 533 4.61 -18.29 24.10
N ALA A 534 3.31 -18.54 24.33
CA ALA A 534 2.25 -17.62 23.97
C ALA A 534 2.45 -16.27 24.69
N GLU A 535 2.77 -16.29 25.99
CA GLU A 535 2.96 -15.08 26.78
C GLU A 535 4.07 -14.20 26.21
N THR A 536 5.21 -14.82 25.87
CA THR A 536 6.34 -14.13 25.25
C THR A 536 5.97 -13.59 23.86
N SER A 537 5.27 -14.39 23.06
CA SER A 537 4.82 -14.02 21.70
C SER A 537 3.83 -12.86 21.71
N PHE A 538 2.96 -12.76 22.72
CA PHE A 538 2.04 -11.62 22.88
C PHE A 538 2.76 -10.34 23.24
N VAL A 539 3.72 -10.39 24.17
CA VAL A 539 4.52 -9.21 24.52
C VAL A 539 5.25 -8.68 23.28
N GLN A 540 5.82 -9.58 22.48
CA GLN A 540 6.45 -9.26 21.20
C GLN A 540 5.43 -8.71 20.17
N LEU A 541 4.24 -9.30 20.09
CA LEU A 541 3.15 -8.85 19.22
C LEU A 541 2.76 -7.40 19.55
N VAL A 542 2.43 -7.10 20.81
CA VAL A 542 2.05 -5.74 21.23
C VAL A 542 3.18 -4.74 20.95
N THR A 543 4.43 -5.12 21.28
CA THR A 543 5.62 -4.30 20.99
C THR A 543 5.73 -3.98 19.51
N SER A 544 5.53 -4.98 18.65
CA SER A 544 5.59 -4.83 17.19
C SER A 544 4.43 -3.99 16.66
N LEU A 545 3.20 -4.21 17.12
CA LEU A 545 2.02 -3.43 16.73
C LEU A 545 2.21 -1.93 17.04
N VAL A 546 2.78 -1.61 18.21
CA VAL A 546 3.10 -0.22 18.56
C VAL A 546 4.23 0.33 17.69
N ASN A 547 5.31 -0.42 17.51
CA ASN A 547 6.46 0.05 16.74
C ASN A 547 6.13 0.29 15.25
N HIS A 548 5.16 -0.45 14.70
CA HIS A 548 4.60 -0.23 13.36
C HIS A 548 3.49 0.83 13.31
N ASN A 549 3.16 1.49 14.44
CA ASN A 549 2.07 2.46 14.57
C ASN A 549 0.68 1.90 14.20
N ILE A 550 0.47 0.60 14.33
CA ILE A 550 -0.85 -0.04 14.18
C ILE A 550 -1.66 0.15 15.46
N LEU A 551 -0.97 0.09 16.60
CA LEU A 551 -1.55 0.31 17.93
C LEU A 551 -1.02 1.62 18.52
N ASN A 552 -1.93 2.53 18.90
CA ASN A 552 -1.55 3.75 19.60
C ASN A 552 -1.13 3.39 21.04
N SER A 553 0.14 3.64 21.38
CA SER A 553 0.69 3.27 22.69
C SER A 553 0.02 3.97 23.86
N GLY A 554 -0.38 5.24 23.72
CA GLY A 554 -1.09 5.96 24.77
C GLY A 554 -2.47 5.39 25.03
N VAL A 555 -3.27 5.18 23.98
CA VAL A 555 -4.60 4.59 24.09
C VAL A 555 -4.51 3.16 24.64
N PHE A 556 -3.57 2.35 24.15
CA PHE A 556 -3.40 0.99 24.67
C PHE A 556 -3.00 0.98 26.14
N VAL A 557 -2.07 1.84 26.57
CA VAL A 557 -1.67 1.91 27.98
C VAL A 557 -2.84 2.36 28.85
N GLN A 558 -3.51 3.45 28.49
CA GLN A 558 -4.57 4.06 29.29
C GLN A 558 -5.84 3.20 29.33
N SER A 559 -6.27 2.70 28.18
CA SER A 559 -7.52 1.96 28.07
C SER A 559 -7.32 0.49 28.39
N CYS A 560 -6.24 -0.16 27.95
CA CYS A 560 -6.08 -1.61 28.12
C CYS A 560 -5.16 -1.98 29.30
N LEU A 561 -3.91 -1.52 29.28
CA LEU A 561 -2.87 -2.00 30.20
C LEU A 561 -3.14 -1.61 31.66
N LEU A 562 -3.42 -0.34 31.95
CA LEU A 562 -3.60 0.15 33.32
C LEU A 562 -4.86 -0.42 33.98
N PRO A 563 -6.04 -0.46 33.33
CA PRO A 563 -7.22 -1.08 33.91
C PRO A 563 -7.00 -2.56 34.18
N ALA A 564 -6.34 -3.28 33.25
CA ALA A 564 -6.08 -4.71 33.43
C ALA A 564 -5.07 -5.00 34.56
N LEU A 565 -4.07 -4.15 34.75
CA LEU A 565 -3.19 -4.20 35.93
C LEU A 565 -4.00 -4.00 37.22
N ASN A 566 -4.83 -2.97 37.29
CA ASN A 566 -5.66 -2.67 38.46
C ASN A 566 -6.67 -3.79 38.77
N ASP A 567 -7.33 -4.31 37.75
CA ASP A 567 -8.27 -5.44 37.88
C ASP A 567 -7.55 -6.70 38.38
N SER A 568 -6.37 -7.02 37.81
CA SER A 568 -5.58 -8.18 38.24
C SER A 568 -5.11 -8.05 39.70
N VAL A 569 -4.78 -6.83 40.15
CA VAL A 569 -4.44 -6.54 41.55
C VAL A 569 -5.65 -6.68 42.46
N ARG A 570 -6.80 -6.12 42.05
CA ARG A 570 -8.05 -6.19 42.81
C ARG A 570 -8.50 -7.64 43.02
N ASP A 571 -8.42 -8.44 41.95
CA ASP A 571 -8.89 -9.82 41.93
C ASP A 571 -7.82 -10.81 42.44
N LYS A 572 -6.63 -10.30 42.80
CA LYS A 572 -5.45 -11.08 43.25
C LYS A 572 -5.04 -12.17 42.26
N ASN A 573 -5.21 -11.91 40.96
CA ASN A 573 -4.83 -12.82 39.90
C ASN A 573 -3.38 -12.56 39.46
N TRP A 574 -2.45 -13.22 40.14
CA TRP A 574 -1.00 -12.95 39.99
C TRP A 574 -0.45 -13.33 38.61
N THR A 575 -1.04 -14.31 37.93
CA THR A 575 -0.53 -14.78 36.64
C THR A 575 -0.77 -13.76 35.51
N PRO A 576 -2.00 -13.27 35.25
CA PRO A 576 -2.23 -12.17 34.30
C PRO A 576 -1.51 -10.88 34.70
N LEU A 577 -1.43 -10.59 36.01
CA LEU A 577 -0.69 -9.44 36.51
C LEU A 577 0.78 -9.48 36.05
N LEU A 578 1.46 -10.61 36.20
CA LEU A 578 2.84 -10.78 35.76
C LEU A 578 2.99 -10.54 34.25
N ARG A 579 2.05 -11.01 33.42
CA ARG A 579 2.04 -10.77 31.97
C ARG A 579 1.93 -9.28 31.63
N TRP A 580 1.03 -8.57 32.32
CA TRP A 580 0.87 -7.13 32.13
C TRP A 580 2.10 -6.35 32.58
N LEU A 581 2.75 -6.77 33.67
CA LEU A 581 4.01 -6.19 34.12
C LEU A 581 5.16 -6.43 33.13
N ASN A 582 5.25 -7.61 32.51
CA ASN A 582 6.23 -7.89 31.46
C ASN A 582 5.97 -7.04 30.20
N THR A 583 4.70 -6.85 29.84
CA THR A 583 4.32 -5.95 28.74
C THR A 583 4.72 -4.52 29.07
N LEU A 584 4.41 -4.03 30.28
CA LEU A 584 4.80 -2.70 30.75
C LEU A 584 6.33 -2.51 30.75
N GLN A 585 7.10 -3.56 31.07
CA GLN A 585 8.56 -3.51 31.05
C GLN A 585 9.09 -3.14 29.66
N LYS A 586 8.55 -3.74 28.59
CA LYS A 586 8.92 -3.40 27.20
C LYS A 586 8.60 -1.96 26.83
N PHE A 587 7.55 -1.40 27.42
CA PHE A 587 7.21 0.01 27.21
C PHE A 587 8.19 0.96 27.92
N LEU A 588 8.81 0.51 29.02
CA LEU A 588 9.72 1.30 29.85
C LEU A 588 11.20 1.13 29.50
N ASP A 589 11.61 -0.05 29.02
CA ASP A 589 12.99 -0.36 28.64
C ASP A 589 13.46 0.33 27.35
N GLY A 590 12.54 1.01 26.65
CA GLY A 590 12.80 1.73 25.41
C GLY A 590 12.71 0.88 24.14
N SER A 591 12.33 -0.39 24.24
CA SER A 591 12.08 -1.25 23.08
C SER A 591 10.85 -0.82 22.27
N VAL A 592 9.96 -0.04 22.89
CA VAL A 592 8.77 0.54 22.26
C VAL A 592 8.93 2.06 22.13
N LYS A 593 8.51 2.63 21.00
CA LYS A 593 8.33 4.09 20.86
C LYS A 593 7.20 4.58 21.79
N PHE A 594 7.56 4.86 23.03
CA PHE A 594 6.65 5.16 24.11
C PHE A 594 6.30 6.65 24.15
N ASN A 595 5.06 7.00 23.79
CA ASN A 595 4.49 8.33 24.00
C ASN A 595 3.11 8.20 24.63
N CYS A 596 3.04 7.66 25.85
CA CYS A 596 1.77 7.24 26.42
C CYS A 596 0.91 8.38 26.98
N GLY A 597 1.46 9.59 27.10
CA GLY A 597 0.80 10.72 27.78
C GLY A 597 0.49 10.51 29.27
N VAL A 598 0.72 9.30 29.81
CA VAL A 598 0.55 8.99 31.23
C VAL A 598 1.76 9.52 31.99
N ASP A 599 1.51 10.27 33.05
CA ASP A 599 2.57 10.73 33.95
C ASP A 599 3.28 9.52 34.56
N ASN A 600 4.62 9.52 34.52
CA ASN A 600 5.43 8.50 35.19
C ASN A 600 5.09 8.39 36.68
N ALA A 601 4.61 9.48 37.30
CA ALA A 601 4.10 9.48 38.67
C ALA A 601 2.87 8.55 38.84
N CYS A 602 1.92 8.58 37.90
CA CYS A 602 0.74 7.69 37.94
C CYS A 602 1.15 6.21 37.80
N LEU A 603 2.14 5.92 36.96
CA LEU A 603 2.69 4.57 36.83
C LEU A 603 3.36 4.10 38.13
N LEU A 604 4.15 4.97 38.78
CA LEU A 604 4.75 4.66 40.08
C LEU A 604 3.71 4.37 41.15
N VAL A 605 2.63 5.16 41.21
CA VAL A 605 1.53 4.93 42.17
C VAL A 605 0.86 3.57 41.93
N LEU A 606 0.60 3.21 40.67
CA LEU A 606 0.03 1.90 40.36
C LEU A 606 0.98 0.76 40.77
N LEU A 607 2.27 0.86 40.45
CA LEU A 607 3.28 -0.13 40.85
C LEU A 607 3.41 -0.24 42.37
N ALA A 608 3.26 0.87 43.10
CA ALA A 608 3.19 0.92 44.56
C ALA A 608 2.03 0.09 45.10
N GLN A 609 0.83 0.32 44.55
CA GLN A 609 -0.38 -0.40 44.94
C GLN A 609 -0.24 -1.90 44.67
N VAL A 610 0.41 -2.27 43.57
CA VAL A 610 0.70 -3.67 43.25
C VAL A 610 1.67 -4.28 44.29
N LEU A 611 2.74 -3.58 44.67
CA LEU A 611 3.69 -4.03 45.72
C LEU A 611 3.01 -4.21 47.08
N GLU A 612 2.17 -3.25 47.46
CA GLU A 612 1.41 -3.30 48.70
C GLU A 612 0.47 -4.51 48.73
N ARG A 613 -0.30 -4.70 47.66
CA ARG A 613 -1.28 -5.80 47.55
C ARG A 613 -0.62 -7.17 47.39
N SER A 614 0.60 -7.23 46.86
CA SER A 614 1.41 -8.44 46.77
C SER A 614 2.20 -8.74 48.06
N HIS A 615 1.90 -8.08 49.19
CA HIS A 615 2.37 -8.55 50.49
C HIS A 615 1.80 -9.93 50.82
N TRP A 616 2.70 -10.91 50.96
CA TRP A 616 2.34 -12.25 51.38
C TRP A 616 2.44 -12.39 52.90
N SER A 617 1.49 -13.13 53.43
CA SER A 617 1.58 -13.82 54.71
C SER A 617 2.08 -15.25 54.46
N ILE A 618 2.42 -15.98 55.52
CA ILE A 618 2.76 -17.41 55.42
C ILE A 618 1.66 -18.20 54.66
N HIS A 619 0.40 -17.77 54.74
CA HIS A 619 -0.74 -18.45 54.11
C HIS A 619 -1.04 -17.99 52.67
N SER A 620 -0.47 -16.86 52.23
CA SER A 620 -0.68 -16.32 50.87
C SER A 620 0.59 -16.33 50.01
N PHE A 621 1.65 -16.98 50.50
CA PHE A 621 2.89 -17.17 49.77
C PHE A 621 2.67 -18.07 48.55
N SER A 622 2.99 -17.57 47.36
CA SER A 622 3.08 -18.38 46.15
C SER A 622 4.25 -17.89 45.29
N GLN A 623 4.80 -18.78 44.49
CA GLN A 623 5.89 -18.46 43.56
C GLN A 623 5.52 -17.29 42.63
N HIS A 624 4.26 -17.20 42.20
CA HIS A 624 3.78 -16.10 41.35
C HIS A 624 3.85 -14.75 42.06
N VAL A 625 3.55 -14.68 43.37
CA VAL A 625 3.64 -13.41 44.11
C VAL A 625 5.10 -12.95 44.21
N VAL A 626 6.05 -13.89 44.39
CA VAL A 626 7.49 -13.59 44.41
C VAL A 626 7.93 -13.01 43.07
N LEU A 627 7.59 -13.67 41.96
CA LEU A 627 7.92 -13.20 40.60
C LEU A 627 7.30 -11.82 40.29
N VAL A 628 6.06 -11.59 40.73
CA VAL A 628 5.42 -10.28 40.60
C VAL A 628 6.22 -9.20 41.33
N ARG A 629 6.68 -9.44 42.56
CA ARG A 629 7.48 -8.47 43.31
C ARG A 629 8.85 -8.20 42.69
N GLU A 630 9.54 -9.25 42.25
CA GLU A 630 10.82 -9.11 41.53
C GLU A 630 10.64 -8.26 40.27
N GLN A 631 9.60 -8.54 39.49
CA GLN A 631 9.28 -7.80 38.28
C GLN A 631 8.95 -6.33 38.57
N ILE A 632 8.16 -6.05 39.62
CA ILE A 632 7.84 -4.66 39.99
C ILE A 632 9.09 -3.91 40.45
N SER A 633 9.98 -4.54 41.21
CA SER A 633 11.23 -3.89 41.63
C SER A 633 12.02 -3.40 40.41
N GLY A 634 12.18 -4.27 39.40
CA GLY A 634 12.85 -3.88 38.15
C GLY A 634 12.11 -2.78 37.38
N LEU A 635 10.77 -2.79 37.38
CA LEU A 635 9.96 -1.75 36.75
C LEU A 635 10.07 -0.40 37.46
N VAL A 636 10.08 -0.39 38.80
CA VAL A 636 10.27 0.82 39.61
C VAL A 636 11.63 1.43 39.30
N ASP A 637 12.69 0.63 39.25
CA ASP A 637 14.04 1.09 38.89
C ASP A 637 14.08 1.71 37.49
N LEU A 638 13.38 1.09 36.51
CA LEU A 638 13.27 1.62 35.14
C LEU A 638 12.53 2.97 35.10
N VAL A 639 11.40 3.08 35.82
CA VAL A 639 10.59 4.31 35.84
C VAL A 639 11.35 5.44 36.54
N ILE A 640 11.98 5.17 37.68
CA ILE A 640 12.83 6.13 38.39
C ILE A 640 13.98 6.58 37.49
N SER A 641 14.68 5.64 36.86
CA SER A 641 15.77 5.95 35.93
C SER A 641 15.31 6.86 34.79
N LYS A 642 14.08 6.66 34.29
CA LYS A 642 13.49 7.49 33.24
C LYS A 642 13.13 8.89 33.74
N ILE A 643 12.49 9.00 34.91
CA ILE A 643 12.16 10.30 35.55
C ILE A 643 13.43 11.12 35.79
N VAL A 644 14.48 10.48 36.31
CA VAL A 644 15.79 11.11 36.57
C VAL A 644 16.42 11.60 35.26
N LYS A 645 16.41 10.79 34.20
CA LYS A 645 16.92 11.19 32.87
C LYS A 645 16.15 12.36 32.26
N GLU A 646 14.84 12.43 32.48
CA GLU A 646 13.99 13.47 31.89
C GLU A 646 14.03 14.83 32.65
N ASN A 647 14.69 14.93 33.82
CA ASN A 647 14.78 16.15 34.65
C ASN A 647 13.41 16.78 35.00
N LYS A 648 12.33 15.99 35.05
CA LYS A 648 10.95 16.44 35.31
C LYS A 648 10.49 16.29 36.77
N LEU A 649 11.40 16.19 37.74
CA LEU A 649 11.06 15.97 39.16
C LEU A 649 10.13 17.01 39.85
N PRO A 650 10.07 18.30 39.49
CA PRO A 650 9.36 19.28 40.34
C PRO A 650 7.85 19.01 40.49
N GLY A 651 7.17 18.49 39.47
CA GLY A 651 5.73 18.20 39.50
C GLY A 651 5.38 16.85 40.13
N SER A 652 6.21 15.83 39.89
CA SER A 652 5.98 14.46 40.37
C SER A 652 6.12 14.33 41.89
N ILE A 653 7.02 15.11 42.50
CA ILE A 653 7.15 15.22 43.97
C ILE A 653 5.91 15.88 44.58
N LEU A 654 5.35 16.91 43.93
CA LEU A 654 4.12 17.60 44.34
C LEU A 654 2.86 16.73 44.20
N PHE A 655 2.84 15.80 43.23
CA PHE A 655 1.76 14.80 43.11
C PHE A 655 1.85 13.72 44.19
N LEU A 656 3.07 13.20 44.46
CA LEU A 656 3.33 12.31 45.59
C LEU A 656 2.93 12.97 46.93
N TYR A 657 3.14 14.28 47.05
CA TYR A 657 2.68 15.11 48.18
C TYR A 657 1.15 15.15 48.32
N SER A 658 0.38 15.24 47.22
CA SER A 658 -1.09 15.20 47.28
C SER A 658 -1.64 13.83 47.70
N LEU A 659 -0.96 12.74 47.31
CA LEU A 659 -1.35 11.38 47.67
C LEU A 659 -1.09 11.05 49.15
N LEU A 660 -0.04 11.68 49.72
CA LEU A 660 0.34 11.55 51.14
C LEU A 660 -0.60 12.34 52.08
N ALA A 661 -1.29 13.37 51.58
CA ALA A 661 -2.18 14.21 52.36
C ALA A 661 -3.55 13.55 52.66
N ASP A 662 -4.02 12.61 51.84
CA ASP A 662 -5.38 12.05 51.92
C ASP A 662 -5.50 10.71 52.70
N THR A 663 -4.41 10.05 53.09
CA THR A 663 -4.45 8.73 53.76
C THR A 663 -3.67 8.69 55.08
N PRO A 664 -4.25 9.14 56.20
CA PRO A 664 -3.55 9.19 57.50
C PRO A 664 -3.31 7.82 58.18
N ARG A 665 -3.71 6.69 57.59
CA ARG A 665 -3.67 5.37 58.27
C ARG A 665 -2.43 4.52 58.04
N ASP A 666 -1.58 4.79 57.05
CA ASP A 666 -0.42 3.94 56.75
C ASP A 666 0.91 4.71 56.72
N ALA A 667 1.21 5.40 57.84
CA ALA A 667 2.50 6.08 58.04
C ALA A 667 3.71 5.16 57.78
N ALA A 668 3.61 3.85 58.01
CA ALA A 668 4.67 2.89 57.75
C ALA A 668 4.97 2.70 56.25
N CYS A 669 3.96 2.72 55.38
CA CYS A 669 4.14 2.68 53.93
C CYS A 669 4.72 4.00 53.41
N SER A 670 4.29 5.14 53.98
CA SER A 670 4.86 6.46 53.69
C SER A 670 6.33 6.56 54.10
N ILE A 671 6.70 5.99 55.25
CA ILE A 671 8.10 5.88 55.72
C ILE A 671 8.92 5.00 54.76
N ALA A 672 8.41 3.84 54.37
CA ALA A 672 9.08 2.96 53.42
C ALA A 672 9.27 3.62 52.04
N TRP A 673 8.30 4.39 51.57
CA TRP A 673 8.37 5.15 50.31
C TRP A 673 9.38 6.29 50.37
N LEU A 674 9.34 7.08 51.45
CA LEU A 674 10.35 8.10 51.70
C LEU A 674 11.73 7.45 51.72
N THR A 675 11.93 6.32 52.39
CA THR A 675 13.26 5.68 52.44
C THR A 675 13.83 5.24 51.08
N TRP A 676 12.98 5.04 50.05
CA TRP A 676 13.43 4.72 48.69
C TRP A 676 13.64 5.96 47.80
N ILE A 677 12.87 7.02 48.00
CA ILE A 677 12.96 8.27 47.21
C ILE A 677 14.01 9.22 47.79
N LEU A 678 14.20 9.20 49.10
CA LEU A 678 15.09 10.12 49.80
C LEU A 678 16.55 10.08 49.30
N PRO A 679 17.18 8.91 49.03
CA PRO A 679 18.57 8.86 48.56
C PRO A 679 18.81 9.53 47.19
N ILE A 680 17.78 9.75 46.38
CA ILE A 680 17.88 10.30 45.02
C ILE A 680 17.49 11.79 44.93
N CYS A 681 17.00 12.40 46.01
CA CYS A 681 16.65 13.81 46.06
C CYS A 681 17.90 14.72 46.06
N THR A 682 17.88 15.78 45.25
CA THR A 682 18.86 16.86 45.27
C THR A 682 18.68 17.74 46.52
N PRO A 683 19.71 18.47 46.99
CA PRO A 683 19.60 19.34 48.17
C PRO A 683 18.44 20.35 48.11
N LYS A 684 18.08 20.81 46.90
CA LYS A 684 16.94 21.71 46.67
C LYS A 684 15.60 21.00 46.88
N GLU A 685 15.47 19.76 46.40
CA GLU A 685 14.28 18.92 46.59
C GLU A 685 14.11 18.50 48.06
N TRP A 686 15.22 18.28 48.76
CA TRP A 686 15.23 18.09 50.21
C TRP A 686 14.67 19.31 50.96
N GLY A 687 15.08 20.53 50.59
CA GLY A 687 14.52 21.76 51.16
C GLY A 687 13.02 21.94 50.87
N MET A 688 12.57 21.57 49.67
CA MET A 688 11.14 21.60 49.32
C MET A 688 10.33 20.57 50.12
N LEU A 689 10.85 19.36 50.33
CA LEU A 689 10.20 18.33 51.14
C LEU A 689 10.11 18.75 52.61
N ALA A 690 11.19 19.30 53.17
CA ALA A 690 11.18 19.82 54.54
C ALA A 690 10.14 20.94 54.71
N THR A 691 10.11 21.89 53.76
CA THR A 691 9.10 22.97 53.74
C THR A 691 7.68 22.40 53.63
N ALA A 692 7.47 21.38 52.81
CA ALA A 692 6.18 20.73 52.67
C ALA A 692 5.75 20.00 53.95
N LEU A 693 6.66 19.31 54.64
CA LEU A 693 6.36 18.66 55.92
C LEU A 693 5.92 19.66 57.01
N THR A 694 6.40 20.92 56.96
CA THR A 694 5.95 21.99 57.88
C THR A 694 4.46 22.35 57.72
N THR A 695 3.87 22.04 56.56
CA THR A 695 2.47 22.38 56.25
C THR A 695 1.48 21.27 56.63
N LEU A 696 1.97 20.12 57.09
CA LEU A 696 1.12 18.99 57.49
C LEU A 696 0.68 19.13 58.94
N ASP A 697 -0.62 18.96 59.20
CA ASP A 697 -1.25 19.05 60.53
C ASP A 697 -1.04 17.75 61.35
N TYR A 698 0.21 17.31 61.48
CA TYR A 698 0.58 16.15 62.29
C TYR A 698 1.03 16.58 63.68
N SER A 699 0.81 15.71 64.67
CA SER A 699 1.35 15.94 66.00
C SER A 699 2.89 16.03 65.93
N PRO A 700 3.53 17.02 66.59
CA PRO A 700 4.97 17.24 66.53
C PRO A 700 5.82 15.98 66.81
N GLY A 701 5.37 15.11 67.72
CA GLY A 701 6.05 13.85 68.02
C GLY A 701 5.99 12.81 66.87
N ALA A 702 4.90 12.76 66.11
CA ALA A 702 4.80 11.87 64.95
C ALA A 702 5.69 12.34 63.79
N LEU A 703 5.74 13.66 63.57
CA LEU A 703 6.66 14.28 62.61
C LEU A 703 8.10 14.04 63.01
N PHE A 704 8.44 14.22 64.29
CA PHE A 704 9.79 13.92 64.77
C PHE A 704 10.16 12.46 64.55
N ASN A 705 9.26 11.51 64.88
CA ASN A 705 9.55 10.09 64.66
C ASN A 705 9.79 9.80 63.19
N LEU A 706 8.94 10.31 62.30
CA LEU A 706 9.09 10.21 60.85
C LEU A 706 10.43 10.78 60.36
N VAL A 707 10.79 11.98 60.79
CA VAL A 707 12.06 12.65 60.47
C VAL A 707 13.25 11.83 60.99
N SER A 708 13.16 11.36 62.23
CA SER A 708 14.23 10.62 62.89
C SER A 708 14.46 9.25 62.23
N ASP A 709 13.39 8.54 61.88
CA ASP A 709 13.45 7.25 61.21
C ASP A 709 14.00 7.42 59.79
N ALA A 710 13.60 8.49 59.08
CA ALA A 710 14.15 8.85 57.79
C ALA A 710 15.66 9.17 57.87
N LEU A 711 16.08 9.97 58.85
CA LEU A 711 17.50 10.30 59.09
C LEU A 711 18.32 9.05 59.42
N LEU A 712 17.83 8.18 60.31
CA LEU A 712 18.49 6.91 60.64
C LEU A 712 18.63 6.01 59.41
N LEU A 713 17.60 5.93 58.56
CA LEU A 713 17.67 5.14 57.34
C LEU A 713 18.62 5.73 56.31
N ILE A 714 18.70 7.06 56.17
CA ILE A 714 19.70 7.73 55.32
C ILE A 714 21.08 7.33 55.80
N VAL A 715 21.35 7.45 57.11
CA VAL A 715 22.64 7.12 57.71
C VAL A 715 22.99 5.63 57.53
N ALA A 716 22.01 4.73 57.64
CA ALA A 716 22.20 3.30 57.41
C ALA A 716 22.41 2.93 55.94
N ALA A 717 21.70 3.57 55.01
CA ALA A 717 21.73 3.28 53.58
C ALA A 717 22.97 3.87 52.88
N THR A 718 23.42 5.05 53.32
CA THR A 718 24.63 5.67 52.79
C THR A 718 25.86 5.14 53.54
N ARG A 719 26.46 4.07 53.03
CA ARG A 719 27.80 3.65 53.51
C ARG A 719 28.76 4.85 53.45
N THR A 720 29.61 4.93 54.47
CA THR A 720 30.32 6.12 55.00
C THR A 720 31.05 7.05 54.03
N GLU A 721 31.25 6.72 52.76
CA GLU A 721 31.93 7.57 51.76
C GLU A 721 31.00 8.49 50.95
N LEU A 722 29.70 8.17 50.81
CA LEU A 722 28.76 8.98 50.02
C LEU A 722 28.15 10.15 50.80
N LEU A 723 28.02 10.02 52.12
CA LEU A 723 27.44 11.05 53.01
C LEU A 723 28.20 12.39 52.95
N GLY A 724 29.52 12.36 52.77
CA GLY A 724 30.34 13.58 52.65
C GLY A 724 30.00 14.44 51.42
N LYS A 725 29.36 13.87 50.39
CA LYS A 725 28.88 14.62 49.22
C LYS A 725 27.46 15.18 49.38
N HIS A 726 26.74 14.74 50.41
CA HIS A 726 25.35 15.10 50.69
C HIS A 726 25.17 15.86 52.01
N GLU A 727 26.25 16.47 52.52
CA GLU A 727 26.23 17.31 53.72
C GLU A 727 25.17 18.44 53.64
N GLY A 728 24.96 19.00 52.45
CA GLY A 728 23.90 19.98 52.19
C GLY A 728 22.47 19.45 52.26
N SER A 729 22.27 18.13 52.32
CA SER A 729 20.95 17.49 52.47
C SER A 729 20.57 17.22 53.93
N LEU A 730 21.54 17.17 54.84
CA LEU A 730 21.30 16.95 56.29
C LEU A 730 20.85 18.23 57.00
N MET A 731 21.42 19.38 56.61
CA MET A 731 21.11 20.67 57.24
C MET A 731 19.63 21.05 57.20
N PRO A 732 18.89 20.94 56.08
CA PRO A 732 17.46 21.28 56.05
C PRO A 732 16.60 20.48 57.04
N TRP A 733 16.96 19.23 57.34
CA TRP A 733 16.23 18.43 58.33
C TRP A 733 16.55 18.82 59.75
N LEU A 734 17.81 19.17 60.02
CA LEU A 734 18.21 19.66 61.32
C LEU A 734 17.61 21.04 61.57
N GLU A 735 17.58 21.91 60.57
CA GLU A 735 16.88 23.20 60.61
C GLU A 735 15.38 23.00 60.82
N TYR A 736 14.78 21.97 60.21
CA TYR A 736 13.39 21.60 60.48
C TYR A 736 13.18 21.07 61.90
N LEU A 737 14.07 20.21 62.41
CA LEU A 737 14.03 19.72 63.78
C LEU A 737 14.17 20.87 64.79
N GLU A 738 15.02 21.85 64.51
CA GLU A 738 15.15 23.09 65.27
C GLU A 738 13.88 23.95 65.16
N TYR A 739 13.25 24.00 63.99
CA TYR A 739 12.00 24.71 63.77
C TYR A 739 10.83 24.13 64.58
N ILE A 740 10.67 22.80 64.62
CA ILE A 740 9.59 22.15 65.39
C ILE A 740 9.90 22.02 66.88
N LEU A 741 11.13 22.35 67.30
CA LEU A 741 11.60 22.21 68.67
C LEU A 741 10.73 22.92 69.73
N PRO A 742 10.22 24.15 69.50
CA PRO A 742 9.31 24.81 70.44
C PRO A 742 8.05 24.00 70.72
N ASP A 743 7.50 23.33 69.70
CA ASP A 743 6.30 22.50 69.84
C ASP A 743 6.59 21.17 70.53
N LEU A 744 7.82 20.68 70.39
CA LEU A 744 8.31 19.48 71.09
C LEU A 744 8.47 19.69 72.60
N LYS A 745 8.69 20.92 73.06
CA LYS A 745 8.74 21.26 74.50
C LYS A 745 7.43 20.94 75.22
N ASN A 746 6.33 20.91 74.48
CA ASN A 746 5.00 20.65 75.02
C ASN A 746 4.62 19.15 75.03
N GLN A 747 5.53 18.25 74.59
CA GLN A 747 5.29 16.81 74.62
C GLN A 747 5.50 16.21 76.03
N PRO A 748 4.82 15.11 76.36
CA PRO A 748 5.07 14.37 77.60
C PRO A 748 6.55 13.99 77.76
N CYS A 749 7.05 14.03 78.99
CA CYS A 749 8.46 13.78 79.35
C CYS A 749 9.02 12.49 78.71
N ASP A 750 8.22 11.40 78.70
CA ASP A 750 8.61 10.11 78.13
C ASP A 750 8.86 10.16 76.62
N LYS A 751 8.08 10.98 75.89
CA LYS A 751 8.28 11.17 74.45
C LYS A 751 9.49 12.04 74.18
N ALA A 752 9.66 13.15 74.92
CA ALA A 752 10.84 14.00 74.80
C ALA A 752 12.13 13.19 75.06
N LEU A 753 12.09 12.26 76.00
CA LEU A 753 13.20 11.37 76.28
C LEU A 753 13.52 10.40 75.12
N GLU A 754 12.52 9.75 74.56
CA GLU A 754 12.70 8.88 73.38
C GLU A 754 13.30 9.66 72.21
N MET A 755 12.89 10.92 72.05
CA MET A 755 13.43 11.81 71.03
C MET A 755 14.89 12.18 71.27
N VAL A 756 15.29 12.42 72.52
CA VAL A 756 16.71 12.62 72.90
C VAL A 756 17.51 11.36 72.56
N LYS A 757 17.02 10.18 72.95
CA LYS A 757 17.68 8.89 72.67
C LYS A 757 17.89 8.68 71.17
N ARG A 758 16.86 8.93 70.35
CA ARG A 758 16.92 8.83 68.89
C ARG A 758 17.87 9.86 68.27
N THR A 759 17.83 11.11 68.71
CA THR A 759 18.73 12.16 68.20
C THR A 759 20.18 11.84 68.52
N LEU A 760 20.48 11.37 69.74
CA LEU A 760 21.81 10.91 70.12
C LEU A 760 22.26 9.72 69.29
N HIS A 761 21.34 8.79 68.98
CA HIS A 761 21.64 7.66 68.11
C HIS A 761 21.96 8.11 66.69
N ILE A 762 21.15 8.98 66.09
CA ILE A 762 21.43 9.58 64.76
C ILE A 762 22.81 10.23 64.77
N PHE A 763 23.09 11.05 65.79
CA PHE A 763 24.35 11.77 65.88
C PHE A 763 25.56 10.84 65.94
N LYS A 764 25.44 9.77 66.73
CA LYS A 764 26.49 8.75 66.86
C LYS A 764 26.79 8.05 65.54
N GLU A 765 25.78 7.77 64.73
CA GLU A 765 25.93 7.05 63.46
C GLU A 765 26.40 7.96 62.31
N LEU A 766 26.38 9.30 62.46
CA LEU A 766 26.87 10.23 61.43
C LEU A 766 28.39 10.12 61.22
N PRO A 767 28.89 10.23 59.97
CA PRO A 767 30.32 10.32 59.69
C PRO A 767 30.94 11.57 60.31
N ARG A 768 32.22 11.50 60.67
CA ARG A 768 32.94 12.59 61.35
C ARG A 768 32.81 13.97 60.68
N PRO A 769 32.93 14.13 59.35
CA PRO A 769 32.76 15.46 58.74
C PRO A 769 31.35 16.03 58.96
N ALA A 770 30.31 15.19 58.86
CA ALA A 770 28.93 15.60 59.11
C ALA A 770 28.68 15.88 60.60
N GLN A 771 29.30 15.13 61.51
CA GLN A 771 29.27 15.44 62.94
C GLN A 771 29.91 16.81 63.23
N GLU A 772 30.97 17.17 62.53
CA GLU A 772 31.67 18.45 62.71
C GLU A 772 30.87 19.63 62.13
N SER A 773 30.21 19.48 60.98
CA SER A 773 29.42 20.55 60.35
C SER A 773 28.02 20.74 60.94
N CYS A 774 27.30 19.64 61.17
CA CYS A 774 25.95 19.63 61.74
C CYS A 774 25.96 19.70 63.27
N GLY A 775 27.13 19.45 63.88
CA GLY A 775 27.35 19.37 65.32
C GLY A 775 26.73 20.53 66.11
N PRO A 776 27.02 21.81 65.79
CA PRO A 776 26.46 22.93 66.53
C PRO A 776 24.92 22.95 66.58
N LEU A 777 24.27 22.64 65.46
CA LEU A 777 22.82 22.63 65.35
C LEU A 777 22.20 21.43 66.07
N MET A 778 22.77 20.23 65.88
CA MET A 778 22.35 19.02 66.61
C MET A 778 22.56 19.17 68.11
N MET A 779 23.61 19.88 68.52
CA MET A 779 23.87 20.22 69.91
C MET A 779 22.81 21.14 70.48
N ASN A 780 22.39 22.17 69.74
CA ASN A 780 21.29 23.04 70.17
C ASN A 780 19.99 22.23 70.34
N ILE A 781 19.64 21.40 69.35
CA ILE A 781 18.47 20.52 69.38
C ILE A 781 18.51 19.59 70.61
N LEU A 782 19.65 18.92 70.83
CA LEU A 782 19.84 18.00 71.95
C LEU A 782 19.77 18.70 73.30
N VAL A 783 20.42 19.85 73.45
CA VAL A 783 20.39 20.62 74.70
C VAL A 783 18.96 21.03 75.03
N GLU A 784 18.24 21.59 74.07
CA GLU A 784 16.85 22.01 74.27
C GLU A 784 15.92 20.83 74.58
N LEU A 785 16.06 19.68 73.88
CA LEU A 785 15.29 18.48 74.17
C LEU A 785 15.61 17.92 75.57
N ILE A 786 16.89 17.89 75.97
CA ILE A 786 17.33 17.46 77.31
C ILE A 786 16.75 18.37 78.39
N MET A 787 16.67 19.68 78.14
CA MET A 787 16.09 20.65 79.07
C MET A 787 14.56 20.50 79.21
N CYS A 788 13.88 19.85 78.26
CA CYS A 788 12.45 19.53 78.36
C CYS A 788 12.17 18.29 79.22
N VAL A 789 13.19 17.48 79.51
CA VAL A 789 13.07 16.31 80.38
C VAL A 789 13.19 16.78 81.84
N LEU A 790 12.07 17.19 82.44
CA LEU A 790 12.05 17.86 83.75
C LEU A 790 12.31 16.93 84.95
N SER A 791 12.23 15.59 84.77
CA SER A 791 12.45 14.61 85.85
C SER A 791 12.88 13.25 85.29
N PRO A 792 14.07 13.13 84.67
CA PRO A 792 14.54 11.83 84.18
C PRO A 792 14.85 10.90 85.35
N SER A 793 14.47 9.62 85.25
CA SER A 793 14.92 8.63 86.22
C SER A 793 16.45 8.50 86.22
N GLU A 794 17.05 8.08 87.34
CA GLU A 794 18.51 7.88 87.43
C GLU A 794 19.03 6.93 86.34
N GLU A 795 18.26 5.89 86.01
CA GLU A 795 18.54 4.97 84.91
C GLU A 795 18.57 5.68 83.55
N THR A 796 17.64 6.59 83.33
CA THR A 796 17.55 7.39 82.12
C THR A 796 18.75 8.33 81.96
N VAL A 797 19.15 9.01 83.04
CA VAL A 797 20.33 9.90 83.02
C VAL A 797 21.60 9.09 82.74
N ARG A 798 21.71 7.89 83.31
CA ARG A 798 22.81 6.96 83.05
C ARG A 798 22.84 6.51 81.58
N ASP A 799 21.70 6.14 80.99
CA ASP A 799 21.62 5.78 79.56
C ASP A 799 22.02 6.94 78.64
N MET A 800 21.54 8.14 78.93
CA MET A 800 21.93 9.35 78.20
C MET A 800 23.42 9.64 78.37
N GLY A 801 23.95 9.47 79.58
CA GLY A 801 25.38 9.61 79.89
C GLY A 801 26.25 8.62 79.12
N LEU A 802 25.82 7.35 79.01
CA LEU A 802 26.51 6.34 78.20
C LEU A 802 26.47 6.68 76.71
N SER A 803 25.35 7.21 76.22
CA SER A 803 25.18 7.61 74.83
C SER A 803 26.04 8.83 74.48
N VAL A 804 26.16 9.80 75.39
CA VAL A 804 27.08 10.95 75.28
C VAL A 804 28.54 10.52 75.44
N ALA A 805 28.84 9.55 76.30
CA ALA A 805 30.18 8.98 76.44
C ALA A 805 30.66 8.26 75.17
N ALA A 806 29.72 7.69 74.40
CA ALA A 806 29.99 7.04 73.12
C ALA A 806 30.25 8.02 71.96
N LEU A 807 29.97 9.31 72.13
CA LEU A 807 30.31 10.34 71.14
C LEU A 807 31.84 10.54 71.09
N HIS A 808 32.34 10.97 69.92
CA HIS A 808 33.78 11.17 69.73
C HIS A 808 34.33 12.23 70.70
N ARG A 809 35.55 12.02 71.21
CA ARG A 809 36.18 12.94 72.18
C ARG A 809 36.38 14.32 71.55
N GLY A 810 35.66 15.31 72.04
CA GLY A 810 35.71 16.69 71.56
C GLY A 810 34.90 17.66 72.42
N GLU A 811 34.89 18.94 72.06
CA GLU A 811 34.18 20.00 72.79
C GLU A 811 32.68 19.72 72.94
N MET A 812 32.05 19.12 71.92
CA MET A 812 30.62 18.76 71.95
C MET A 812 30.28 17.74 73.04
N GLN A 813 31.10 16.70 73.21
CA GLN A 813 30.91 15.72 74.29
C GLN A 813 30.98 16.39 75.66
N GLN A 814 31.89 17.35 75.84
CA GLN A 814 32.03 18.10 77.09
C GLN A 814 30.82 19.00 77.36
N VAL A 815 30.27 19.64 76.32
CA VAL A 815 29.07 20.49 76.43
C VAL A 815 27.83 19.66 76.76
N LEU A 816 27.59 18.52 76.09
CA LEU A 816 26.47 17.64 76.43
C LEU A 816 26.60 17.04 77.82
N ALA A 817 27.80 16.59 78.19
CA ALA A 817 28.04 16.06 79.53
C ALA A 817 27.76 17.12 80.62
N ARG A 818 28.17 18.38 80.39
CA ARG A 818 27.86 19.49 81.30
C ARG A 818 26.37 19.78 81.37
N LYS A 819 25.66 19.80 80.24
CA LYS A 819 24.21 20.06 80.21
C LYS A 819 23.37 18.93 80.79
N LEU A 820 23.77 17.67 80.59
CA LEU A 820 23.17 16.53 81.28
C LEU A 820 23.38 16.61 82.79
N LEU A 821 24.57 17.04 83.24
CA LEU A 821 24.84 17.28 84.66
C LEU A 821 23.94 18.40 85.20
N GLU A 822 23.78 19.52 84.49
CA GLU A 822 22.86 20.60 84.88
C GLU A 822 21.40 20.13 85.00
N VAL A 823 20.92 19.27 84.08
CA VAL A 823 19.57 18.71 84.17
C VAL A 823 19.43 17.73 85.32
N TRP A 824 20.45 16.89 85.57
CA TRP A 824 20.45 15.99 86.72
C TRP A 824 20.45 16.77 88.04
N GLU A 825 21.30 17.78 88.19
CA GLU A 825 21.34 18.64 89.37
C GLU A 825 19.98 19.32 89.64
N ARG A 826 19.28 19.77 88.57
CA ARG A 826 17.92 20.31 88.69
C ARG A 826 16.88 19.27 89.08
N ALA A 827 16.96 18.06 88.53
CA ALA A 827 16.04 16.97 88.87
C ALA A 827 16.19 16.56 90.35
N VAL A 828 17.43 16.44 90.83
CA VAL A 828 17.72 16.15 92.25
C VAL A 828 17.23 17.27 93.16
N ALA A 829 17.38 18.53 92.74
CA ALA A 829 16.88 19.68 93.50
C ALA A 829 15.36 19.83 93.52
N LEU A 830 14.64 19.19 92.58
CA LEU A 830 13.17 19.15 92.54
C LEU A 830 12.57 17.99 93.35
N GLU A 831 13.35 16.92 93.60
CA GLU A 831 12.97 15.79 94.45
C GLU A 831 13.27 16.01 95.94
N SER A 832 14.21 16.92 96.26
CA SER A 832 14.54 17.38 97.62
C SER A 832 13.63 18.52 98.08
#